data_AF-A0A0V1A101-F1
#
_entry.id   AF-A0A0V1A101-F1
#
_cell.length_a   1.000
_cell.length_b   1.000
_cell.length_c   1.000
_cell.angle_alpha   90.00
_cell.angle_beta   90.00
_cell.angle_gamma   90.00
#
_symmetry.space_group_name_H-M   'P 1'
#
loop_
_entity.id
_entity.type
_entity.pdbx_description
1 polymer ?
#
loop_
_entity_poly.entity_id
_entity_poly.type
_entity_poly.pdbx_seq_one_letter_code
_entity_poly.pdbx_strand_id
1 'polypeptide(L)'
;LYEILSNTIKSYCQAIGLPDNERLISVFFGGALGSLFSGLQFISSPWFGAMSDIYGRKWMLLISLAGTFTSYLLWSCASSFGIFMLSRIIGGLSKASTSISIAIVADLFPPEERGKGMAFVGLAFSSGFVIGPTLGAIAAYWNRMKTISIFTPAYLALLITSIEFLWVWIFLKETLPEVKKKKHKNLVFPQFFSYINPASLFVFKPLEKRIEQKASGIVVPCLTTEVSSQVSPTEKGSVLGIFRALGSLARAIGPVCASTARNPRAEWVHWNIISSSQIYEKCDSSDEEFDENHERASIFLNGSIDAKQNHLIEREASEHLINKMYEEPSGCAVTTVVEDALDFTKAGIEAIIEDDVTSRFSAAELTSWNLLTRSSYGYHLLNWKLGLLWGFGLIIRYFVIFPINLTILVIALFILIATGCTITFIRDEEKKRKISRSMSLVCYRILLQACSGVVTFHNRHNSAKPGGICVANHTSPIDALVLACDNCYAFVGQRQGGFLGFIQNSLLKLDAHIWFDREEGSDKLLVRNRLREHVQDHSKLPILIFPEGTCINNTSVMMFRKGSFEVGDVIYPVAIKYDARFGDAFWNSSKVSYFEYLMMMMTSWALVCDVWYLPPMVRQDGEDAIAFASRVKKAIAKAGGLVELEWDGQLKRHFVKSEVIDKQRQKYSERIMRVQLDDDVSHMLHCKNSEEY
;
A
#
# COMPACT_ATOMS: atom_id res chain seq x y z
N LEU A 1 13.53 32.20 39.66
CA LEU A 1 13.25 31.18 38.61
C LEU A 1 11.84 31.30 38.05
N TYR A 2 10.80 31.28 38.88
CA TYR A 2 9.40 31.47 38.44
C TYR A 2 9.21 32.81 37.70
N GLU A 3 9.66 33.91 38.31
CA GLU A 3 9.56 35.25 37.71
C GLU A 3 10.32 35.37 36.38
N ILE A 4 11.51 34.78 36.31
CA ILE A 4 12.31 34.76 35.07
C ILE A 4 11.52 34.06 33.96
N LEU A 5 11.01 32.86 34.21
CA LEU A 5 10.24 32.11 33.22
C LEU A 5 8.95 32.82 32.84
N SER A 6 8.23 33.38 33.82
CA SER A 6 7.01 34.15 33.57
C SER A 6 7.27 35.40 32.74
N ASN A 7 8.37 36.12 33.00
CA ASN A 7 8.74 37.32 32.25
C ASN A 7 9.18 36.97 30.83
N THR A 8 9.95 35.89 30.65
CA THR A 8 10.30 35.40 29.30
C THR A 8 9.07 35.01 28.49
N ILE A 9 8.08 34.33 29.10
CA ILE A 9 6.84 33.96 28.42
C ILE A 9 6.01 35.20 28.08
N LYS A 10 5.93 36.18 28.97
CA LYS A 10 5.26 37.46 28.68
C LYS A 10 5.92 38.20 27.52
N SER A 11 7.24 38.35 27.53
CA SER A 11 7.99 38.95 26.42
C SER A 11 7.80 38.19 25.11
N TYR A 12 7.72 36.86 25.17
CA TYR A 12 7.42 36.03 24.00
C TYR A 12 5.99 36.25 23.49
N CYS A 13 4.98 36.25 24.36
CA CYS A 13 3.58 36.51 24.00
C CYS A 13 3.41 37.90 23.35
N GLN A 14 4.09 38.92 23.90
CA GLN A 14 4.11 40.26 23.35
C GLN A 14 4.80 40.31 21.97
N ALA A 15 5.89 39.57 21.78
CA ALA A 15 6.60 39.48 20.49
C ALA A 15 5.77 38.81 19.38
N ILE A 16 4.82 37.93 19.73
CA ILE A 16 3.89 37.28 18.79
C ILE A 16 2.51 37.95 18.74
N GLY A 17 2.35 39.15 19.32
CA GLY A 17 1.13 39.96 19.24
C GLY A 17 -0.07 39.43 20.03
N LEU A 18 0.14 38.55 21.02
CA LEU A 18 -0.96 38.02 21.85
C LEU A 18 -1.38 39.00 22.95
N PRO A 19 -2.69 39.11 23.25
CA PRO A 19 -3.19 39.94 24.35
C PRO A 19 -2.70 39.41 25.70
N ASP A 20 -2.33 40.33 26.60
CA ASP A 20 -1.87 40.04 27.98
C ASP A 20 -3.02 39.46 28.83
N ASN A 21 -3.32 38.18 28.63
CA ASN A 21 -4.36 37.44 29.32
C ASN A 21 -3.73 36.37 30.22
N GLU A 22 -4.04 36.40 31.51
CA GLU A 22 -3.51 35.46 32.51
C GLU A 22 -3.76 33.99 32.15
N ARG A 23 -4.89 33.68 31.50
CA ARG A 23 -5.20 32.31 31.04
C ARG A 23 -4.23 31.84 29.96
N LEU A 24 -3.91 32.70 28.99
CA LEU A 24 -2.98 32.39 27.91
C LEU A 24 -1.56 32.21 28.47
N ILE A 25 -1.12 33.10 29.35
CA ILE A 25 0.18 33.00 30.02
C ILE A 25 0.29 31.68 30.80
N SER A 26 -0.76 31.26 31.50
CA SER A 26 -0.80 29.98 32.21
C SER A 26 -0.68 28.76 31.27
N VAL A 27 -1.35 28.80 30.12
CA VAL A 27 -1.26 27.75 29.08
C VAL A 27 0.16 27.65 28.51
N PHE A 28 0.77 28.78 28.13
CA PHE A 28 2.16 28.80 27.64
C PHE A 28 3.16 28.36 28.71
N PHE A 29 2.91 28.70 29.98
CA PHE A 29 3.73 28.25 31.10
C PHE A 29 3.68 26.74 31.27
N GLY A 30 2.48 26.14 31.21
CA GLY A 30 2.31 24.68 31.19
C GLY A 30 2.98 24.03 29.96
N GLY A 31 2.84 24.65 28.79
CA GLY A 31 3.47 24.23 27.54
C GLY A 31 5.00 24.22 27.64
N ALA A 32 5.61 25.30 28.15
CA ALA A 32 7.06 25.41 28.32
C ALA A 32 7.62 24.32 29.25
N LEU A 33 6.92 24.01 30.34
CA LEU A 33 7.29 22.91 31.23
C LEU A 33 7.16 21.54 30.55
N GLY A 34 6.11 21.34 29.74
CA GLY A 34 5.92 20.13 28.93
C GLY A 34 7.00 19.96 27.85
N SER A 35 7.41 21.07 27.22
CA SER A 35 8.49 21.10 26.23
C SER A 35 9.84 20.82 26.86
N LEU A 36 10.15 21.38 28.03
CA LEU A 36 11.36 21.06 28.80
C LEU A 36 11.42 19.57 29.12
N PHE A 37 10.32 19.02 29.63
CA PHE A 37 10.21 17.59 29.94
C PHE A 37 10.46 16.72 28.70
N SER A 38 9.84 17.07 27.56
CA SER A 38 9.97 16.32 26.31
C SER A 38 11.35 16.47 25.67
N GLY A 39 11.99 17.64 25.79
CA GLY A 39 13.37 17.87 25.34
C GLY A 39 14.39 17.06 26.13
N LEU A 40 14.23 16.95 27.45
CA LEU A 40 15.07 16.07 28.27
C LEU A 40 14.82 14.59 27.99
N GLN A 41 13.57 14.22 27.67
CA GLN A 41 13.25 12.88 27.21
C GLN A 41 13.90 12.57 25.85
N PHE A 42 13.95 13.54 24.94
CA PHE A 42 14.63 13.41 23.64
C PHE A 42 16.13 13.09 23.82
N ILE A 43 16.81 13.78 24.73
CA ILE A 43 18.24 13.56 25.01
C ILE A 43 18.46 12.20 25.69
N SER A 44 17.63 11.85 26.68
CA SER A 44 17.83 10.65 27.49
C SER A 44 17.40 9.35 26.80
N SER A 45 16.39 9.37 25.92
CA SER A 45 15.81 8.14 25.33
C SER A 45 16.80 7.32 24.48
N PRO A 46 17.63 7.92 23.59
CA PRO A 46 18.67 7.20 22.87
C PRO A 46 19.73 6.63 23.83
N TRP A 47 20.09 7.39 24.87
CA TRP A 47 21.13 6.98 25.82
C TRP A 47 20.71 5.76 26.64
N PHE A 48 19.56 5.83 27.30
CA PHE A 48 19.02 4.72 28.08
C PHE A 48 18.64 3.52 27.19
N GLY A 49 18.18 3.76 25.96
CA GLY A 49 17.95 2.72 24.95
C GLY A 49 19.22 1.94 24.64
N ALA A 50 20.30 2.62 24.30
CA ALA A 50 21.60 2.01 24.00
C ALA A 50 22.25 1.34 25.23
N MET A 51 22.17 1.98 26.40
CA MET A 51 22.67 1.38 27.65
C MET A 51 21.90 0.10 28.01
N SER A 52 20.61 0.01 27.67
CA SER A 52 19.84 -1.22 27.88
C SER A 52 20.29 -2.37 26.98
N ASP A 53 20.92 -2.10 25.82
CA ASP A 53 21.52 -3.12 24.95
C ASP A 53 22.82 -3.72 25.58
N ILE A 54 23.42 -3.04 26.56
CA ILE A 54 24.68 -3.46 27.21
C ILE A 54 24.43 -4.07 28.59
N TYR A 55 23.75 -3.32 29.45
CA TYR A 55 23.56 -3.67 30.86
C TYR A 55 22.33 -4.57 31.09
N GLY A 56 21.46 -4.69 30.09
CA GLY A 56 20.22 -5.47 30.15
C GLY A 56 18.98 -4.58 30.29
N ARG A 57 17.84 -5.09 29.79
CA ARG A 57 16.58 -4.34 29.74
C ARG A 57 16.00 -4.12 31.13
N LYS A 58 16.03 -5.15 31.98
CA LYS A 58 15.43 -5.11 33.33
C LYS A 58 16.08 -4.02 34.18
N TRP A 59 17.41 -4.03 34.25
CA TRP A 59 18.16 -3.13 35.12
C TRP A 59 18.06 -1.68 34.67
N MET A 60 18.11 -1.44 33.35
CA MET A 60 17.96 -0.07 32.86
C MET A 60 16.55 0.46 33.05
N LEU A 61 15.52 -0.38 32.94
CA LEU A 61 14.15 0.00 33.26
C LEU A 61 14.00 0.37 34.75
N LEU A 62 14.59 -0.41 35.66
CA LEU A 62 14.56 -0.12 37.10
C LEU A 62 15.27 1.20 37.46
N ILE A 63 16.42 1.49 36.85
CA ILE A 63 17.12 2.77 37.07
C ILE A 63 16.25 3.96 36.61
N SER A 64 15.59 3.83 35.45
CA SER A 64 14.67 4.83 34.93
C SER A 64 13.42 5.00 35.82
N LEU A 65 12.88 3.92 36.38
CA LEU A 65 11.78 3.98 37.34
C LEU A 65 12.20 4.60 38.68
N ALA A 66 13.41 4.31 39.18
CA ALA A 66 13.96 4.94 40.38
C ALA A 66 14.14 6.46 40.23
N GLY A 67 14.58 6.91 39.05
CA GLY A 67 14.64 8.34 38.73
C GLY A 67 13.24 8.98 38.68
N THR A 68 12.26 8.28 38.12
CA THR A 68 10.85 8.72 38.10
C THR A 68 10.26 8.80 39.52
N PHE A 69 10.55 7.82 40.36
CA PHE A 69 10.18 7.83 41.79
C PHE A 69 10.78 9.04 42.51
N THR A 70 12.08 9.30 42.32
CA THR A 70 12.76 10.47 42.90
C THR A 70 12.14 11.78 42.44
N SER A 71 11.75 11.87 41.16
CA SER A 71 11.02 13.02 40.61
C SER A 71 9.69 13.25 41.33
N TYR A 72 8.85 12.22 41.50
CA TYR A 72 7.57 12.37 42.19
C TYR A 72 7.73 12.62 43.68
N LEU A 73 8.76 12.07 44.32
CA LEU A 73 9.09 12.36 45.71
C LEU A 73 9.42 13.84 45.89
N LEU A 74 10.30 14.39 45.05
CA LEU A 74 10.66 15.82 45.06
C LEU A 74 9.46 16.72 44.75
N TRP A 75 8.56 16.30 43.86
CA TRP A 75 7.33 17.04 43.60
C TRP A 75 6.42 17.06 44.81
N SER A 76 6.30 15.93 45.53
CA SER A 76 5.42 15.79 46.68
C SER A 76 5.81 16.63 47.89
N CYS A 77 7.08 17.04 47.97
CA CYS A 77 7.62 17.91 49.01
C CYS A 77 8.08 19.29 48.49
N ALA A 78 7.66 19.67 47.28
CA ALA A 78 8.12 20.90 46.64
C ALA A 78 7.59 22.15 47.37
N SER A 79 8.47 22.80 48.14
CA SER A 79 8.19 24.06 48.85
C SER A 79 8.52 25.31 48.03
N SER A 80 9.21 25.15 46.89
CA SER A 80 9.55 26.23 45.98
C SER A 80 9.43 25.78 44.52
N PHE A 81 9.24 26.75 43.61
CA PHE A 81 9.22 26.49 42.18
C PHE A 81 10.52 25.88 41.67
N GLY A 82 11.67 26.18 42.30
CA GLY A 82 12.95 25.58 41.94
C GLY A 82 12.98 24.06 42.19
N ILE A 83 12.47 23.62 43.33
CA ILE A 83 12.37 22.18 43.66
C ILE A 83 11.37 21.49 42.72
N PHE A 84 10.26 22.15 42.41
CA PHE A 84 9.31 21.65 41.42
C PHE A 84 9.95 21.54 40.02
N MET A 85 10.71 22.54 39.57
CA MET A 85 11.43 22.48 38.29
C MET A 85 12.44 21.33 38.27
N LEU A 86 13.22 21.18 39.35
CA LEU A 86 14.16 20.08 39.49
C LEU A 86 13.47 18.71 39.40
N SER A 87 12.28 18.57 39.99
CA SER A 87 11.46 17.37 39.84
C SER A 87 11.15 17.06 38.37
N ARG A 88 10.81 18.09 37.56
CA ARG A 88 10.50 17.92 36.14
C ARG A 88 11.73 17.55 35.33
N ILE A 89 12.90 18.10 35.67
CA ILE A 89 14.17 17.78 35.00
C ILE A 89 14.53 16.31 35.22
N ILE A 90 14.52 15.87 36.48
CA ILE A 90 14.81 14.47 36.84
C ILE A 90 13.79 13.54 36.19
N GLY A 91 12.51 13.90 36.20
CA GLY A 91 11.45 13.13 35.56
C GLY A 91 11.63 13.00 34.04
N GLY A 92 11.97 14.09 33.36
CA GLY A 92 12.20 14.10 31.91
C GLY A 92 13.39 13.24 31.49
N LEU A 93 14.52 13.36 32.19
CA LEU A 93 15.71 12.53 31.98
C LEU A 93 15.47 11.05 32.29
N SER A 94 14.57 10.77 33.24
CA SER A 94 14.25 9.41 33.66
C SER A 94 13.16 8.77 32.82
N LYS A 95 12.53 9.47 31.85
CA LYS A 95 11.36 8.96 31.12
C LYS A 95 11.69 8.04 29.93
N ALA A 96 12.94 7.60 29.83
CA ALA A 96 13.37 6.59 28.85
C ALA A 96 12.82 5.17 29.12
N SER A 97 12.13 4.94 30.24
CA SER A 97 11.40 3.68 30.54
C SER A 97 10.49 3.25 29.40
N THR A 98 9.93 4.23 28.69
CA THR A 98 9.07 4.03 27.53
C THR A 98 9.78 3.32 26.38
N SER A 99 10.99 3.77 25.98
CA SER A 99 11.74 3.15 24.88
C SER A 99 12.23 1.76 25.26
N ILE A 100 12.66 1.57 26.52
CA ILE A 100 13.08 0.27 27.05
C ILE A 100 11.90 -0.71 27.07
N SER A 101 10.71 -0.27 27.47
CA SER A 101 9.50 -1.12 27.49
C SER A 101 9.12 -1.61 26.08
N ILE A 102 9.23 -0.75 25.07
CA ILE A 102 9.00 -1.14 23.67
C ILE A 102 10.06 -2.15 23.20
N ALA A 103 11.32 -1.95 23.58
CA ALA A 103 12.38 -2.90 23.28
C ALA A 103 12.13 -4.26 23.96
N ILE A 104 11.66 -4.28 25.21
CA ILE A 104 11.26 -5.50 25.93
C ILE A 104 10.15 -6.23 25.16
N VAL A 105 9.10 -5.53 24.74
CA VAL A 105 8.02 -6.12 23.94
C VAL A 105 8.56 -6.68 22.61
N ALA A 106 9.44 -5.95 21.93
CA ALA A 106 10.08 -6.41 20.69
C ALA A 106 11.01 -7.63 20.88
N ASP A 107 11.51 -7.85 22.10
CA ASP A 107 12.36 -8.97 22.47
C ASP A 107 11.53 -10.20 22.90
N LEU A 108 10.35 -9.97 23.52
CA LEU A 108 9.43 -11.03 23.95
C LEU A 108 8.65 -11.65 22.79
N PHE A 109 8.24 -10.84 21.81
CA PHE A 109 7.44 -11.32 20.68
C PHE A 109 8.32 -11.75 19.49
N PRO A 110 8.05 -12.92 18.88
CA PRO A 110 8.71 -13.34 17.65
C PRO A 110 8.37 -12.36 16.50
N PRO A 111 9.23 -12.22 15.47
CA PRO A 111 9.06 -11.22 14.40
C PRO A 111 7.67 -11.15 13.79
N GLU A 112 7.04 -12.31 13.60
CA GLU A 112 5.71 -12.46 12.98
C GLU A 112 4.58 -11.93 13.88
N GLU A 113 4.73 -11.98 15.20
CA GLU A 113 3.72 -11.52 16.17
C GLU A 113 4.03 -10.16 16.79
N ARG A 114 5.14 -9.51 16.38
CA ARG A 114 5.53 -8.19 16.91
C ARG A 114 4.44 -7.15 16.72
N GLY A 115 3.66 -7.23 15.64
CA GLY A 115 2.51 -6.35 15.42
C GLY A 115 1.49 -6.42 16.57
N LYS A 116 1.19 -7.62 17.07
CA LYS A 116 0.28 -7.83 18.22
C LYS A 116 0.88 -7.23 19.49
N GLY A 117 2.17 -7.46 19.76
CA GLY A 117 2.88 -6.89 20.90
C GLY A 117 2.87 -5.36 20.88
N MET A 118 3.13 -4.74 19.71
CA MET A 118 3.12 -3.29 19.54
C MET A 118 1.70 -2.71 19.61
N ALA A 119 0.67 -3.46 19.24
CA ALA A 119 -0.72 -3.06 19.45
C ALA A 119 -1.06 -2.92 20.94
N PHE A 120 -0.59 -3.84 21.80
CA PHE A 120 -0.75 -3.72 23.26
C PHE A 120 -0.05 -2.48 23.83
N VAL A 121 1.14 -2.16 23.32
CA VAL A 121 1.84 -0.90 23.67
C VAL A 121 0.96 0.30 23.30
N GLY A 122 0.40 0.32 22.08
CA GLY A 122 -0.52 1.36 21.63
C GLY A 122 -1.75 1.51 22.54
N LEU A 123 -2.40 0.40 22.88
CA LEU A 123 -3.56 0.37 23.77
C LEU A 123 -3.24 0.94 25.16
N ALA A 124 -2.08 0.60 25.72
CA ALA A 124 -1.63 1.11 27.01
C ALA A 124 -1.44 2.64 26.98
N PHE A 125 -0.86 3.19 25.91
CA PHE A 125 -0.74 4.63 25.73
C PHE A 125 -2.09 5.32 25.64
N SER A 126 -2.99 4.81 24.78
CA SER A 126 -4.33 5.39 24.61
C SER A 126 -5.10 5.40 25.93
N SER A 127 -5.02 4.31 26.69
CA SER A 127 -5.63 4.22 28.02
C SER A 127 -5.06 5.26 28.98
N GLY A 128 -3.73 5.47 28.98
CA GLY A 128 -3.07 6.51 29.77
C GLY A 128 -3.48 7.93 29.38
N PHE A 129 -3.63 8.21 28.08
CA PHE A 129 -4.07 9.52 27.57
C PHE A 129 -5.54 9.82 27.85
N VAL A 130 -6.38 8.80 28.03
CA VAL A 130 -7.77 8.97 28.45
C VAL A 130 -7.83 9.15 29.97
N ILE A 131 -7.29 8.20 30.73
CA ILE A 131 -7.43 8.16 32.19
C ILE A 131 -6.66 9.32 32.87
N GLY A 132 -5.46 9.63 32.37
CA GLY A 132 -4.57 10.62 32.99
C GLY A 132 -5.16 12.03 33.09
N PRO A 133 -5.56 12.67 31.98
CA PRO A 133 -6.18 13.99 31.99
C PRO A 133 -7.49 14.02 32.79
N THR A 134 -8.30 12.95 32.72
CA THR A 134 -9.53 12.85 33.51
C THR A 134 -9.23 12.87 35.02
N LEU A 135 -8.29 12.05 35.49
CA LEU A 135 -7.87 12.06 36.89
C LEU A 135 -7.25 13.41 37.30
N GLY A 136 -6.49 14.05 36.41
CA GLY A 136 -5.94 15.38 36.63
C GLY A 136 -7.03 16.46 36.77
N ALA A 137 -8.04 16.42 35.91
CA ALA A 137 -9.17 17.35 35.95
C ALA A 137 -10.03 17.16 37.21
N ILE A 138 -10.31 15.91 37.59
CA ILE A 138 -11.02 15.58 38.83
C ILE A 138 -10.24 16.08 40.05
N ALA A 139 -8.92 15.85 40.09
CA ALA A 139 -8.09 16.31 41.18
C ALA A 139 -8.03 17.85 41.26
N ALA A 140 -7.96 18.54 40.12
CA ALA A 140 -8.02 20.01 40.08
C ALA A 140 -9.38 20.52 40.59
N TYR A 141 -10.49 19.87 40.22
CA TYR A 141 -11.83 20.20 40.70
C TYR A 141 -11.98 20.00 42.22
N TRP A 142 -11.56 18.86 42.75
CA TRP A 142 -11.60 18.59 44.20
C TRP A 142 -10.64 19.49 45.00
N ASN A 143 -9.52 19.89 44.41
CA ASN A 143 -8.64 20.88 45.03
C ASN A 143 -9.31 22.25 45.10
N ARG A 144 -10.02 22.68 44.05
CA ARG A 144 -10.80 23.93 44.04
C ARG A 144 -11.91 23.92 45.09
N MET A 145 -12.52 22.77 45.34
CA MET A 145 -13.50 22.57 46.43
C MET A 145 -12.85 22.42 47.83
N LYS A 146 -11.52 22.58 47.94
CA LYS A 146 -10.72 22.39 49.16
C LYS A 146 -10.86 21.00 49.79
N THR A 147 -11.34 20.01 49.03
CA THR A 147 -11.51 18.62 49.48
C THR A 147 -10.17 17.88 49.54
N ILE A 148 -9.23 18.23 48.65
CA ILE A 148 -7.90 17.62 48.58
C ILE A 148 -6.79 18.67 48.45
N SER A 149 -5.58 18.34 48.92
CA SER A 149 -4.39 19.20 48.79
C SER A 149 -3.87 19.26 47.35
N ILE A 150 -3.17 20.34 46.99
CA ILE A 150 -2.53 20.53 45.67
C ILE A 150 -1.45 19.47 45.38
N PHE A 151 -0.89 18.84 46.42
CA PHE A 151 0.12 17.78 46.31
C PHE A 151 -0.49 16.37 46.19
N THR A 152 -1.81 16.22 46.33
CA THR A 152 -2.49 14.91 46.25
C THR A 152 -2.18 14.14 44.96
N PRO A 153 -2.14 14.78 43.76
CA PRO A 153 -1.72 14.11 42.53
C PRO A 153 -0.28 13.60 42.57
N ALA A 154 0.62 14.32 43.27
CA ALA A 154 2.01 13.92 43.43
C ALA A 154 2.13 12.68 44.31
N TYR A 155 1.39 12.61 45.43
CA TYR A 155 1.34 11.43 46.29
C TYR A 155 0.74 10.21 45.58
N LEU A 156 -0.31 10.41 44.78
CA LEU A 156 -0.91 9.34 43.98
C LEU A 156 0.08 8.80 42.93
N ALA A 157 0.76 9.69 42.20
CA ALA A 157 1.79 9.31 41.24
C ALA A 157 2.95 8.56 41.91
N LEU A 158 3.40 9.03 43.08
CA LEU A 158 4.44 8.39 43.87
C LEU A 158 4.05 6.97 44.29
N LEU A 159 2.81 6.78 44.77
CA LEU A 159 2.28 5.47 45.14
C LEU A 159 2.24 4.51 43.94
N ILE A 160 1.69 4.96 42.81
CA ILE A 160 1.59 4.14 41.60
C ILE A 160 2.98 3.73 41.10
N THR A 161 3.93 4.66 41.04
CA THR A 161 5.30 4.36 40.62
C THR A 161 6.03 3.45 41.61
N SER A 162 5.73 3.54 42.90
CA SER A 162 6.29 2.61 43.91
C SER A 162 5.82 1.18 43.67
N ILE A 163 4.52 1.02 43.40
CA ILE A 163 3.92 -0.28 43.07
C ILE A 163 4.51 -0.82 41.76
N GLU A 164 4.62 0.02 40.72
CA GLU A 164 5.23 -0.33 39.44
C GLU A 164 6.69 -0.78 39.61
N PHE A 165 7.49 -0.05 40.39
CA PHE A 165 8.88 -0.40 40.66
C PHE A 165 9.01 -1.76 41.34
N LEU A 166 8.23 -2.01 42.39
CA LEU A 166 8.22 -3.30 43.09
C LEU A 166 7.76 -4.43 42.17
N TRP A 167 6.73 -4.19 41.35
CA TRP A 167 6.23 -5.16 40.38
C TRP A 167 7.30 -5.55 39.36
N VAL A 168 7.97 -4.57 38.76
CA VAL A 168 9.04 -4.80 37.77
C VAL A 168 10.24 -5.49 38.41
N TRP A 169 10.61 -5.14 39.65
CA TRP A 169 11.70 -5.80 40.36
C TRP A 169 11.40 -7.29 40.53
N ILE A 170 10.22 -7.64 41.05
CA ILE A 170 9.86 -9.01 41.41
C ILE A 170 9.58 -9.85 40.16
N PHE A 171 8.76 -9.35 39.23
CA PHE A 171 8.17 -10.19 38.17
C PHE A 171 8.89 -10.10 36.82
N LEU A 172 9.53 -8.97 36.48
CA LEU A 172 10.21 -8.86 35.19
C LEU A 172 11.51 -9.67 35.21
N LYS A 173 11.65 -10.63 34.29
CA LYS A 173 12.93 -11.32 34.03
C LYS A 173 13.72 -10.58 32.96
N GLU A 174 15.03 -10.71 32.99
CA GLU A 174 15.89 -10.12 31.96
C GLU A 174 15.59 -10.76 30.59
N THR A 175 15.32 -9.93 29.59
CA THR A 175 14.96 -10.38 28.24
C THR A 175 16.15 -10.45 27.29
N LEU A 176 17.27 -9.80 27.62
CA LEU A 176 18.49 -9.80 26.79
C LEU A 176 19.41 -11.01 27.10
N PRO A 177 19.72 -11.89 26.11
CA PRO A 177 20.61 -13.05 26.29
C PRO A 177 22.07 -12.70 26.68
N GLU A 178 22.70 -13.46 27.56
CA GLU A 178 24.06 -13.19 28.07
C GLU A 178 25.16 -13.16 27.01
N VAL A 179 25.06 -14.03 25.99
CA VAL A 179 26.03 -14.09 24.88
C VAL A 179 26.06 -12.77 24.10
N LYS A 180 24.92 -12.08 24.01
CA LYS A 180 24.81 -10.78 23.31
C LYS A 180 25.43 -9.65 24.15
N LYS A 181 25.29 -9.66 25.48
CA LYS A 181 25.85 -8.63 26.37
C LYS A 181 27.37 -8.44 26.23
N LYS A 182 28.13 -9.51 26.02
CA LYS A 182 29.62 -9.47 25.93
C LYS A 182 30.15 -8.88 24.61
N LYS A 183 29.44 -9.05 23.49
CA LYS A 183 29.87 -8.58 22.16
C LYS A 183 29.69 -7.06 21.97
N HIS A 184 28.80 -6.44 22.75
CA HIS A 184 28.36 -5.05 22.58
C HIS A 184 29.21 -3.97 23.25
N LYS A 185 29.97 -4.29 24.30
CA LYS A 185 30.73 -3.28 25.06
C LYS A 185 31.71 -2.45 24.18
N ASN A 186 32.19 -3.02 23.08
CA ASN A 186 33.21 -2.42 22.22
C ASN A 186 32.68 -1.62 21.00
N LEU A 187 31.38 -1.72 20.67
CA LEU A 187 30.79 -1.13 19.45
C LEU A 187 29.89 0.09 19.69
N VAL A 188 29.33 0.24 20.90
CA VAL A 188 28.23 1.19 21.16
C VAL A 188 28.70 2.62 21.46
N PHE A 189 29.85 2.80 22.13
CA PHE A 189 30.36 4.14 22.48
C PHE A 189 30.75 5.03 21.27
N PRO A 190 31.34 4.49 20.18
CA PRO A 190 31.58 5.28 18.97
C PRO A 190 30.31 5.63 18.20
N GLN A 191 29.32 4.72 18.15
CA GLN A 191 28.02 4.96 17.50
C GLN A 191 27.14 5.95 18.28
N PHE A 192 27.30 6.01 19.61
CA PHE A 192 26.57 6.91 20.52
C PHE A 192 26.62 8.40 20.11
N PHE A 193 27.81 8.94 19.82
CA PHE A 193 27.94 10.34 19.39
C PHE A 193 27.35 10.60 18.00
N SER A 194 27.29 9.56 17.16
CA SER A 194 26.59 9.62 15.88
C SER A 194 25.08 9.73 16.06
N TYR A 195 24.48 9.12 17.09
CA TYR A 195 23.02 9.13 17.29
C TYR A 195 22.45 10.39 17.94
N ILE A 196 23.28 11.23 18.57
CA ILE A 196 22.86 12.49 19.21
C ILE A 196 22.93 13.67 18.23
N ASN A 197 23.66 13.53 17.11
CA ASN A 197 23.80 14.61 16.14
C ASN A 197 22.44 14.90 15.45
N PRO A 198 21.83 16.09 15.64
CA PRO A 198 20.54 16.42 15.03
C PRO A 198 20.52 16.23 13.50
N ALA A 199 21.62 16.56 12.81
CA ALA A 199 21.72 16.40 11.36
C ALA A 199 21.69 14.92 10.93
N SER A 200 22.24 14.01 11.73
CA SER A 200 22.22 12.57 11.45
C SER A 200 20.84 11.91 11.71
N LEU A 201 20.06 12.51 12.62
CA LEU A 201 18.69 12.09 12.96
C LEU A 201 17.71 12.40 11.82
N PHE A 202 17.87 13.54 11.14
CA PHE A 202 17.06 13.88 9.96
C PHE A 202 17.46 13.09 8.71
N VAL A 203 18.72 12.67 8.60
CA VAL A 203 19.22 11.85 7.47
C VAL A 203 19.00 10.35 7.69
N PHE A 204 18.70 9.90 8.91
CA PHE A 204 18.40 8.49 9.22
C PHE A 204 19.46 7.51 8.67
N LYS A 205 20.75 7.88 8.74
CA LYS A 205 21.88 7.09 8.19
C LYS A 205 21.90 5.58 8.52
N PRO A 206 21.42 5.10 9.69
CA PRO A 206 21.35 3.66 9.95
C PRO A 206 20.38 2.88 9.05
N LEU A 207 19.48 3.57 8.32
CA LEU A 207 18.39 3.02 7.52
C LEU A 207 18.45 3.44 6.04
N GLU A 208 19.52 4.11 5.61
CA GLU A 208 19.71 4.71 4.27
C GLU A 208 19.64 3.70 3.11
N LYS A 209 19.51 2.39 3.40
CA LYS A 209 19.25 1.36 2.38
C LYS A 209 17.83 0.79 2.33
N ARG A 210 16.88 1.11 3.24
CA ARG A 210 15.64 0.29 3.33
C ARG A 210 14.29 0.93 3.68
N ILE A 211 14.16 2.21 4.08
CA ILE A 211 12.83 2.75 4.43
C ILE A 211 12.61 4.15 3.82
N GLU A 212 11.63 4.24 2.92
CA GLU A 212 11.02 5.51 2.50
C GLU A 212 10.09 6.04 3.62
N GLN A 213 10.26 7.32 3.96
CA GLN A 213 9.54 8.00 5.03
C GLN A 213 8.04 8.14 4.74
N LYS A 214 7.17 7.68 5.65
CA LYS A 214 5.75 8.10 5.68
C LYS A 214 5.24 8.37 7.11
N ALA A 215 4.66 9.57 7.23
CA ALA A 215 3.92 10.30 8.27
C ALA A 215 3.58 9.67 9.63
N SER A 216 3.41 10.53 10.65
CA SER A 216 3.02 10.19 12.02
C SER A 216 1.56 10.58 12.29
N GLY A 217 0.78 9.67 12.90
CA GLY A 217 -0.60 9.96 13.34
C GLY A 217 -1.34 8.71 13.80
N ILE A 218 -1.35 7.67 12.98
CA ILE A 218 -1.81 6.30 13.31
C ILE A 218 -0.63 5.30 13.26
N VAL A 219 0.51 5.81 12.82
CA VAL A 219 1.61 5.01 12.27
C VAL A 219 2.62 4.58 13.33
N VAL A 220 2.42 4.94 14.61
CA VAL A 220 3.40 4.63 15.65
C VAL A 220 3.53 3.12 15.92
N PRO A 221 2.46 2.32 16.15
CA PRO A 221 2.61 0.88 16.37
C PRO A 221 3.10 0.15 15.11
N CYS A 222 2.60 0.52 13.92
CA CYS A 222 2.97 -0.09 12.64
C CYS A 222 4.43 0.25 12.26
N LEU A 223 4.85 1.52 12.35
CA LEU A 223 6.26 1.91 12.14
C LEU A 223 7.15 1.31 13.23
N THR A 224 6.72 1.26 14.49
CA THR A 224 7.52 0.63 15.55
C THR A 224 7.69 -0.86 15.26
N THR A 225 6.65 -1.52 14.75
CA THR A 225 6.71 -2.93 14.33
C THR A 225 7.68 -3.10 13.17
N GLU A 226 7.57 -2.29 12.12
CA GLU A 226 8.44 -2.34 10.93
C GLU A 226 9.90 -2.03 11.27
N VAL A 227 10.14 -0.96 12.03
CA VAL A 227 11.48 -0.61 12.53
C VAL A 227 12.02 -1.75 13.40
N SER A 228 11.20 -2.36 14.27
CA SER A 228 11.64 -3.47 15.11
C SER A 228 11.83 -4.79 14.34
N SER A 229 11.17 -4.99 13.19
CA SER A 229 11.25 -6.19 12.36
C SER A 229 12.51 -6.18 11.50
N GLN A 230 12.92 -5.02 11.02
CA GLN A 230 14.09 -4.82 10.17
C GLN A 230 15.40 -4.65 10.94
N VAL A 231 15.34 -4.31 12.23
CA VAL A 231 16.53 -4.05 13.06
C VAL A 231 17.02 -5.31 13.77
N SER A 232 18.34 -5.50 13.71
CA SER A 232 19.04 -6.59 14.38
C SER A 232 18.71 -6.60 15.89
N PRO A 233 18.49 -7.76 16.54
CA PRO A 233 18.21 -7.85 17.97
C PRO A 233 19.28 -7.20 18.88
N THR A 234 20.44 -6.90 18.30
CA THR A 234 21.62 -6.28 18.88
C THR A 234 21.53 -4.75 18.98
N GLU A 235 20.76 -4.09 18.12
CA GLU A 235 20.68 -2.61 18.05
C GLU A 235 19.25 -2.08 18.30
N LYS A 236 18.31 -2.97 18.65
CA LYS A 236 16.90 -2.62 18.84
C LYS A 236 16.67 -1.52 19.88
N GLY A 237 17.33 -1.59 21.05
CA GLY A 237 17.15 -0.60 22.10
C GLY A 237 17.58 0.80 21.65
N SER A 238 18.72 0.86 20.96
CA SER A 238 19.27 2.06 20.36
C SER A 238 18.35 2.66 19.28
N VAL A 239 17.92 1.87 18.30
CA VAL A 239 17.07 2.36 17.18
C VAL A 239 15.67 2.76 17.66
N LEU A 240 15.05 1.98 18.54
CA LEU A 240 13.76 2.33 19.12
C LEU A 240 13.86 3.55 20.05
N GLY A 241 15.00 3.72 20.72
CA GLY A 241 15.34 4.93 21.48
C GLY A 241 15.38 6.18 20.60
N ILE A 242 16.04 6.11 19.44
CA ILE A 242 16.10 7.19 18.43
C ILE A 242 14.70 7.51 17.88
N PHE A 243 13.94 6.49 17.49
CA PHE A 243 12.57 6.65 17.00
C PHE A 243 11.67 7.36 18.03
N ARG A 244 11.80 7.02 19.32
CA ARG A 244 11.08 7.67 20.42
C ARG A 244 11.58 9.08 20.71
N ALA A 245 12.87 9.34 20.52
CA ALA A 245 13.46 10.66 20.65
C ALA A 245 12.79 11.63 19.65
N LEU A 246 12.66 11.25 18.38
CA LEU A 246 12.02 12.08 17.35
C LEU A 246 10.58 12.48 17.71
N GLY A 247 9.76 11.55 18.22
CA GLY A 247 8.42 11.88 18.71
C GLY A 247 8.41 12.78 19.96
N SER A 248 9.49 12.80 20.73
CA SER A 248 9.66 13.70 21.89
C SER A 248 10.14 15.09 21.46
N LEU A 249 10.99 15.16 20.44
CA LEU A 249 11.41 16.41 19.80
C LEU A 249 10.21 17.13 19.17
N ALA A 250 9.34 16.38 18.46
CA ALA A 250 8.10 16.92 17.91
C ALA A 250 7.18 17.50 18.99
N ARG A 251 7.07 16.84 20.16
CA ARG A 251 6.31 17.37 21.31
C ARG A 251 6.99 18.56 22.00
N ALA A 252 8.32 18.65 21.93
CA ALA A 252 9.07 19.76 22.50
C ALA A 252 8.95 21.04 21.64
N ILE A 253 9.06 20.90 20.32
CA ILE A 253 9.08 22.01 19.36
C ILE A 253 7.67 22.36 18.84
N GLY A 254 6.78 21.36 18.73
CA GLY A 254 5.44 21.50 18.14
C GLY A 254 4.61 22.64 18.71
N PRO A 255 4.50 22.81 20.05
CA PRO A 255 3.76 23.93 20.64
C PRO A 255 4.31 25.31 20.23
N VAL A 256 5.64 25.43 20.08
CA VAL A 256 6.32 26.68 19.68
C VAL A 256 6.07 26.97 18.19
N CYS A 257 6.18 25.96 17.32
CA CYS A 257 5.87 26.11 15.89
C CYS A 257 4.39 26.46 15.65
N ALA A 258 3.48 25.80 16.38
CA ALA A 258 2.05 26.06 16.30
C ALA A 258 1.68 27.47 16.79
N SER A 259 2.38 28.00 17.81
CA SER A 259 2.16 29.37 18.29
C SER A 259 2.76 30.44 17.38
N THR A 260 3.87 30.16 16.69
CA THR A 260 4.47 31.10 15.72
C THR A 260 3.75 31.13 14.36
N ALA A 261 2.98 30.09 14.03
CA ALA A 261 2.26 30.00 12.76
C ALA A 261 1.07 30.99 12.65
N ARG A 262 0.73 31.72 13.72
CA ARG A 262 -0.42 32.65 13.75
C ARG A 262 -0.11 34.10 13.34
N ASN A 263 0.87 34.27 12.42
CA ASN A 263 1.29 35.52 11.73
C ASN A 263 2.27 36.42 12.52
N PRO A 264 3.39 36.89 11.94
CA PRO A 264 3.40 37.84 10.81
C PRO A 264 4.40 37.47 9.72
N ARG A 265 3.90 36.91 8.60
CA ARG A 265 4.38 37.05 7.22
C ARG A 265 3.84 35.89 6.39
N ALA A 266 2.79 36.21 5.66
CA ALA A 266 2.43 35.55 4.40
C ALA A 266 3.64 35.36 3.45
N GLU A 267 4.79 36.01 3.67
CA GLU A 267 6.01 35.88 2.86
C GLU A 267 6.65 34.48 2.84
N TRP A 268 6.55 33.63 3.88
CA TRP A 268 7.24 32.31 3.85
C TRP A 268 6.53 31.31 2.92
N VAL A 269 5.21 31.39 2.85
CA VAL A 269 4.39 30.67 1.88
C VAL A 269 4.53 31.35 0.51
N HIS A 270 4.59 32.68 0.46
CA HIS A 270 4.84 33.43 -0.77
C HIS A 270 6.19 33.07 -1.42
N TRP A 271 7.27 32.87 -0.67
CA TRP A 271 8.59 32.50 -1.22
C TRP A 271 8.64 31.11 -1.86
N ASN A 272 7.94 30.11 -1.29
CA ASN A 272 7.86 28.77 -1.87
C ASN A 272 6.87 28.70 -3.06
N ILE A 273 5.84 29.54 -3.05
CA ILE A 273 4.92 29.71 -4.18
C ILE A 273 5.60 30.49 -5.32
N ILE A 274 6.41 31.50 -5.02
CA ILE A 274 7.20 32.26 -6.02
C ILE A 274 8.29 31.39 -6.66
N SER A 275 8.92 30.48 -5.90
CA SER A 275 9.85 29.52 -6.52
C SER A 275 9.14 28.52 -7.44
N SER A 276 7.86 28.25 -7.21
CA SER A 276 7.02 27.40 -8.05
C SER A 276 6.50 28.16 -9.28
N SER A 277 6.23 29.46 -9.15
CA SER A 277 5.81 30.34 -10.25
C SER A 277 6.97 30.78 -11.15
N GLN A 278 8.20 30.86 -10.66
CA GLN A 278 9.40 31.11 -11.49
C GLN A 278 9.76 29.92 -12.40
N ILE A 279 9.33 28.71 -12.07
CA ILE A 279 9.40 27.56 -13.00
C ILE A 279 8.41 27.76 -14.16
N TYR A 280 7.33 28.51 -13.92
CA TYR A 280 6.23 28.73 -14.84
C TYR A 280 6.52 29.82 -15.88
N GLU A 281 7.22 30.89 -15.51
CA GLU A 281 7.59 31.99 -16.42
C GLU A 281 8.53 31.55 -17.57
N LYS A 282 9.11 30.34 -17.46
CA LYS A 282 9.96 29.73 -18.50
C LYS A 282 9.20 28.83 -19.47
N CYS A 283 7.92 28.53 -19.20
CA CYS A 283 7.08 27.66 -20.03
C CYS A 283 6.03 28.42 -20.85
N ASP A 284 5.78 29.70 -20.55
CA ASP A 284 4.68 30.48 -21.16
C ASP A 284 5.12 31.40 -22.32
N SER A 285 6.34 31.27 -22.82
CA SER A 285 6.85 32.09 -23.94
C SER A 285 6.44 31.56 -25.33
N SER A 286 5.30 30.89 -25.47
CA SER A 286 4.76 30.51 -26.78
C SER A 286 3.23 30.55 -26.81
N ASP A 287 2.76 31.68 -27.33
CA ASP A 287 1.60 31.86 -28.21
C ASP A 287 0.16 31.99 -27.63
N GLU A 288 -0.40 33.17 -27.99
CA GLU A 288 -1.80 33.51 -28.34
C GLU A 288 -2.83 33.88 -27.23
N GLU A 289 -2.90 35.19 -26.99
CA GLU A 289 -4.08 36.09 -27.05
C GLU A 289 -5.48 35.42 -27.14
N PHE A 290 -6.33 35.55 -26.09
CA PHE A 290 -7.78 35.71 -26.30
C PHE A 290 -8.53 36.33 -25.11
N ASP A 291 -9.55 37.08 -25.52
CA ASP A 291 -10.20 38.22 -24.90
C ASP A 291 -11.36 37.90 -23.92
N GLU A 292 -11.74 38.94 -23.19
CA GLU A 292 -12.80 39.06 -22.18
C GLU A 292 -14.15 38.42 -22.56
N ASN A 293 -14.66 37.50 -21.74
CA ASN A 293 -16.08 37.18 -21.61
C ASN A 293 -16.38 36.35 -20.35
N HIS A 294 -15.96 36.86 -19.19
CA HIS A 294 -16.04 36.17 -17.89
C HIS A 294 -17.32 36.45 -17.09
N GLU A 295 -18.48 36.58 -17.75
CA GLU A 295 -19.76 36.82 -17.05
C GLU A 295 -20.97 36.00 -17.57
N ARG A 296 -20.75 35.07 -18.52
CA ARG A 296 -21.79 34.11 -18.97
C ARG A 296 -21.55 32.65 -18.56
N ALA A 297 -20.46 32.36 -17.85
CA ALA A 297 -20.10 30.99 -17.46
C ALA A 297 -20.80 30.48 -16.19
N SER A 298 -21.45 31.35 -15.40
CA SER A 298 -22.04 30.99 -14.10
C SER A 298 -23.46 30.39 -14.16
N ILE A 299 -24.09 30.33 -15.35
CA ILE A 299 -25.48 29.84 -15.50
C ILE A 299 -25.58 28.54 -16.33
N PHE A 300 -24.47 28.04 -16.90
CA PHE A 300 -24.45 26.78 -17.68
C PHE A 300 -23.85 25.57 -16.97
N LEU A 301 -23.42 25.70 -15.71
CA LEU A 301 -22.79 24.61 -14.93
C LEU A 301 -23.79 23.82 -14.06
N ASN A 302 -24.97 23.53 -14.61
CA ASN A 302 -25.90 22.52 -14.06
C ASN A 302 -26.11 21.35 -15.04
N GLY A 303 -25.08 21.05 -15.84
CA GLY A 303 -25.09 20.01 -16.87
C GLY A 303 -24.15 18.85 -16.53
N SER A 304 -24.73 17.74 -16.13
CA SER A 304 -24.13 16.44 -15.81
C SER A 304 -23.38 15.74 -16.96
N ILE A 305 -22.43 16.39 -17.65
CA ILE A 305 -21.89 15.84 -18.91
C ILE A 305 -20.36 15.68 -19.01
N ASP A 306 -19.49 16.40 -18.28
CA ASP A 306 -18.03 16.31 -18.54
C ASP A 306 -17.20 15.37 -17.65
N ALA A 307 -17.80 14.68 -16.67
CA ALA A 307 -17.08 13.72 -15.82
C ALA A 307 -16.81 12.35 -16.49
N LYS A 308 -17.56 11.98 -17.54
CA LYS A 308 -17.46 10.65 -18.19
C LYS A 308 -16.22 10.45 -19.08
N GLN A 309 -15.47 11.51 -19.39
CA GLN A 309 -14.34 11.42 -20.33
C GLN A 309 -13.03 10.92 -19.71
N ASN A 310 -12.88 11.04 -18.38
CA ASN A 310 -11.77 10.44 -17.65
C ASN A 310 -12.33 9.27 -16.86
N HIS A 311 -12.12 8.04 -17.33
CA HIS A 311 -12.54 6.78 -16.71
C HIS A 311 -11.92 6.55 -15.30
N LEU A 312 -12.06 7.49 -14.37
CA LEU A 312 -11.77 7.30 -12.95
C LEU A 312 -12.97 6.64 -12.30
N ILE A 313 -12.70 5.60 -11.51
CA ILE A 313 -13.71 4.95 -10.68
C ILE A 313 -13.87 5.84 -9.45
N GLU A 314 -15.04 6.45 -9.30
CA GLU A 314 -15.40 7.26 -8.15
C GLU A 314 -15.98 6.34 -7.07
N ARG A 315 -15.39 6.38 -5.87
CA ARG A 315 -15.91 5.71 -4.67
C ARG A 315 -16.53 6.75 -3.75
N GLU A 316 -17.47 6.34 -2.90
CA GLU A 316 -18.18 7.19 -1.95
C GLU A 316 -17.24 8.06 -1.08
N ALA A 317 -16.11 7.48 -0.61
CA ALA A 317 -15.08 8.23 0.12
C ALA A 317 -14.34 9.27 -0.74
N SER A 318 -14.19 9.00 -2.04
CA SER A 318 -13.60 9.93 -3.02
C SER A 318 -14.59 11.02 -3.45
N GLU A 319 -15.89 10.71 -3.53
CA GLU A 319 -16.94 11.68 -3.83
C GLU A 319 -17.02 12.76 -2.76
N HIS A 320 -16.94 12.38 -1.48
CA HIS A 320 -16.89 13.34 -0.39
C HIS A 320 -15.71 14.32 -0.54
N LEU A 321 -14.52 13.81 -0.85
CA LEU A 321 -13.34 14.65 -1.10
C LEU A 321 -13.50 15.53 -2.32
N ILE A 322 -14.00 14.99 -3.44
CA ILE A 322 -14.21 15.74 -4.67
C ILE A 322 -15.20 16.88 -4.44
N ASN A 323 -16.33 16.60 -3.78
CA ASN A 323 -17.31 17.63 -3.42
C ASN A 323 -16.69 18.69 -2.51
N LYS A 324 -15.88 18.27 -1.53
CA LYS A 324 -15.15 19.18 -0.65
C LYS A 324 -14.18 20.09 -1.41
N MET A 325 -13.63 19.66 -2.55
CA MET A 325 -12.79 20.54 -3.39
C MET A 325 -13.57 21.69 -4.04
N TYR A 326 -14.87 21.53 -4.24
CA TYR A 326 -15.75 22.53 -4.86
C TYR A 326 -16.50 23.39 -3.83
N GLU A 327 -16.69 22.91 -2.60
CA GLU A 327 -17.29 23.67 -1.51
C GLU A 327 -16.44 24.90 -1.13
N GLU A 328 -17.08 25.99 -0.70
CA GLU A 328 -16.34 27.14 -0.19
C GLU A 328 -15.73 26.80 1.18
N PRO A 329 -14.42 27.01 1.36
CA PRO A 329 -13.74 26.70 2.61
C PRO A 329 -14.17 27.68 3.73
N SER A 330 -14.77 27.15 4.79
CA SER A 330 -15.17 27.94 5.95
C SER A 330 -14.03 28.06 6.97
N GLY A 331 -13.26 29.15 6.93
CA GLY A 331 -12.22 29.45 7.92
C GLY A 331 -10.91 29.96 7.31
N CYS A 332 -9.92 30.21 8.16
CA CYS A 332 -8.59 30.66 7.74
C CYS A 332 -7.83 29.55 7.00
N ALA A 333 -6.91 29.90 6.11
CA ALA A 333 -6.13 28.94 5.30
C ALA A 333 -5.48 27.82 6.14
N VAL A 334 -5.02 28.14 7.34
CA VAL A 334 -4.40 27.15 8.25
C VAL A 334 -5.41 26.12 8.75
N THR A 335 -6.62 26.54 9.14
CA THR A 335 -7.65 25.62 9.62
C THR A 335 -8.13 24.71 8.49
N THR A 336 -8.33 25.28 7.29
CA THR A 336 -8.72 24.54 6.09
C THR A 336 -7.70 23.47 5.72
N VAL A 337 -6.40 23.80 5.70
CA VAL A 337 -5.33 22.82 5.39
C VAL A 337 -5.28 21.69 6.41
N VAL A 338 -5.46 21.97 7.70
CA VAL A 338 -5.42 20.95 8.75
C VAL A 338 -6.62 20.01 8.66
N GLU A 339 -7.82 20.53 8.45
CA GLU A 339 -9.04 19.72 8.28
C GLU A 339 -8.97 18.89 7.01
N ASP A 340 -8.61 19.49 5.88
CA ASP A 340 -8.48 18.80 4.60
C ASP A 340 -7.39 17.70 4.67
N ALA A 341 -6.28 17.95 5.37
CA ALA A 341 -5.24 16.93 5.57
C ALA A 341 -5.74 15.71 6.36
N LEU A 342 -6.61 15.91 7.37
CA LEU A 342 -7.21 14.81 8.12
C LEU A 342 -8.15 13.99 7.25
N ASP A 343 -8.97 14.66 6.43
CA ASP A 343 -9.91 13.98 5.53
C ASP A 343 -9.20 13.23 4.40
N PHE A 344 -8.15 13.81 3.80
CA PHE A 344 -7.31 13.09 2.84
C PHE A 344 -6.62 11.88 3.49
N THR A 345 -6.18 12.00 4.74
CA THR A 345 -5.57 10.88 5.47
C THR A 345 -6.60 9.78 5.71
N LYS A 346 -7.81 10.14 6.15
CA LYS A 346 -8.92 9.19 6.35
C LYS A 346 -9.25 8.46 5.05
N ALA A 347 -9.49 9.20 3.96
CA ALA A 347 -9.81 8.62 2.66
C ALA A 347 -8.67 7.73 2.12
N GLY A 348 -7.41 8.11 2.36
CA GLY A 348 -6.26 7.28 2.01
C GLY A 348 -6.22 5.95 2.78
N ILE A 349 -6.62 5.96 4.06
CA ILE A 349 -6.73 4.73 4.87
C ILE A 349 -7.91 3.88 4.39
N GLU A 350 -9.07 4.49 4.15
CA GLU A 350 -10.26 3.79 3.62
C GLU A 350 -9.94 3.13 2.27
N ALA A 351 -9.26 3.83 1.36
CA ALA A 351 -8.83 3.27 0.08
C ALA A 351 -7.89 2.05 0.21
N ILE A 352 -7.05 2.01 1.26
CA ILE A 352 -6.19 0.85 1.55
C ILE A 352 -7.01 -0.31 2.14
N ILE A 353 -7.95 -0.01 3.04
CA ILE A 353 -8.81 -1.03 3.66
C ILE A 353 -9.72 -1.68 2.62
N GLU A 354 -10.23 -0.89 1.69
CA GLU A 354 -11.10 -1.34 0.60
C GLU A 354 -10.32 -1.77 -0.67
N ASP A 355 -9.04 -2.15 -0.54
CA ASP A 355 -8.23 -2.61 -1.66
C ASP A 355 -8.69 -4.00 -2.15
N ASP A 356 -9.61 -3.99 -3.11
CA ASP A 356 -10.12 -5.20 -3.76
C ASP A 356 -9.23 -5.73 -4.89
N VAL A 357 -8.20 -4.95 -5.28
CA VAL A 357 -7.47 -5.11 -6.54
C VAL A 357 -6.11 -5.75 -6.34
N THR A 358 -5.31 -5.24 -5.39
CA THR A 358 -3.90 -5.69 -5.27
C THR A 358 -3.80 -7.16 -4.90
N SER A 359 -4.71 -7.64 -4.05
CA SER A 359 -4.84 -9.05 -3.67
C SER A 359 -5.09 -9.99 -4.87
N ARG A 360 -5.58 -9.46 -6.00
CA ARG A 360 -5.84 -10.22 -7.23
C ARG A 360 -4.59 -10.44 -8.08
N PHE A 361 -3.50 -9.72 -7.78
CA PHE A 361 -2.20 -9.87 -8.44
C PHE A 361 -1.21 -10.76 -7.66
N SER A 362 -1.68 -11.42 -6.60
CA SER A 362 -0.99 -12.47 -5.84
C SER A 362 -1.69 -13.83 -5.99
N ALA A 363 -0.95 -14.90 -5.71
CA ALA A 363 -1.49 -16.26 -5.64
C ALA A 363 -2.75 -16.30 -4.76
N ALA A 364 -3.76 -17.08 -5.16
CA ALA A 364 -5.00 -17.19 -4.41
C ALA A 364 -4.72 -17.83 -3.03
N GLU A 365 -5.20 -17.19 -1.96
CA GLU A 365 -5.08 -17.73 -0.61
C GLU A 365 -5.96 -18.97 -0.45
N LEU A 366 -5.36 -20.05 0.05
CA LEU A 366 -6.02 -21.34 0.22
C LEU A 366 -6.45 -21.56 1.66
N THR A 367 -7.69 -21.98 1.87
CA THR A 367 -8.22 -22.40 3.18
C THR A 367 -7.54 -23.67 3.71
N SER A 368 -7.00 -24.51 2.82
CA SER A 368 -6.23 -25.70 3.16
C SER A 368 -4.94 -25.78 2.34
N TRP A 369 -3.80 -26.05 2.99
CA TRP A 369 -2.51 -26.13 2.30
C TRP A 369 -2.41 -27.37 1.40
N ASN A 370 -2.02 -27.15 0.14
CA ASN A 370 -1.83 -28.20 -0.87
C ASN A 370 -0.40 -28.81 -0.89
N LEU A 371 0.37 -28.61 0.18
CA LEU A 371 1.76 -29.09 0.31
C LEU A 371 2.73 -28.52 -0.76
N LEU A 372 2.38 -27.40 -1.39
CA LEU A 372 3.29 -26.66 -2.25
C LEU A 372 3.95 -25.54 -1.45
N THR A 373 5.28 -25.42 -1.52
CA THR A 373 6.03 -24.39 -0.78
C THR A 373 5.59 -22.97 -1.15
N ARG A 374 5.21 -22.77 -2.42
CA ARG A 374 4.78 -21.49 -2.99
C ARG A 374 3.38 -21.02 -2.57
N SER A 375 2.57 -21.87 -1.95
CA SER A 375 1.23 -21.55 -1.44
C SER A 375 1.20 -21.48 0.10
N SER A 376 2.37 -21.45 0.75
CA SER A 376 2.51 -21.52 2.20
C SER A 376 2.23 -20.22 2.95
N TYR A 377 1.71 -19.18 2.27
CA TYR A 377 1.36 -17.89 2.86
C TYR A 377 0.29 -18.07 3.94
N GLY A 378 0.69 -18.30 5.20
CA GLY A 378 -0.22 -18.52 6.34
C GLY A 378 0.02 -19.80 7.16
N TYR A 379 0.75 -20.80 6.65
CA TYR A 379 0.99 -22.07 7.35
C TYR A 379 2.37 -22.08 8.03
N HIS A 380 2.56 -21.26 9.06
CA HIS A 380 3.88 -21.07 9.70
C HIS A 380 4.27 -22.16 10.71
N LEU A 381 3.29 -22.93 11.22
CA LEU A 381 3.52 -24.06 12.13
C LEU A 381 3.24 -25.38 11.41
N LEU A 382 4.19 -25.82 10.59
CA LEU A 382 4.19 -27.19 10.09
C LEU A 382 4.37 -28.15 11.26
N ASN A 383 3.29 -28.83 11.65
CA ASN A 383 3.38 -30.03 12.47
C ASN A 383 4.37 -31.01 11.78
N TRP A 384 5.25 -31.66 12.54
CA TRP A 384 6.24 -32.60 11.98
C TRP A 384 5.60 -33.69 11.10
N LYS A 385 4.37 -34.11 11.41
CA LYS A 385 3.58 -35.04 10.57
C LYS A 385 3.29 -34.46 9.19
N LEU A 386 2.93 -33.17 9.13
CA LEU A 386 2.67 -32.45 7.89
C LEU A 386 3.98 -32.16 7.14
N GLY A 387 5.08 -31.94 7.88
CA GLY A 387 6.43 -31.83 7.30
C GLY A 387 6.89 -33.11 6.62
N LEU A 388 6.59 -34.29 7.20
CA LEU A 388 6.86 -35.58 6.55
C LEU A 388 6.03 -35.78 5.28
N LEU A 389 4.74 -35.46 5.32
CA LEU A 389 3.86 -35.51 4.13
C LEU A 389 4.34 -34.56 3.02
N TRP A 390 4.74 -33.34 3.40
CA TRP A 390 5.32 -32.38 2.48
C TRP A 390 6.64 -32.89 1.87
N GLY A 391 7.54 -33.45 2.70
CA GLY A 391 8.81 -34.02 2.25
C GLY A 391 8.62 -35.19 1.27
N PHE A 392 7.68 -36.09 1.58
CA PHE A 392 7.29 -37.16 0.67
C PHE A 392 6.70 -36.62 -0.64
N GLY A 393 5.83 -35.61 -0.55
CA GLY A 393 5.28 -34.94 -1.72
C GLY A 393 6.32 -34.22 -2.56
N LEU A 394 7.38 -33.66 -1.96
CA LEU A 394 8.51 -33.08 -2.69
C LEU A 394 9.25 -34.16 -3.48
N ILE A 395 9.50 -35.32 -2.88
CA ILE A 395 10.16 -36.45 -3.55
C ILE A 395 9.33 -36.89 -4.77
N ILE A 396 8.03 -37.12 -4.59
CA ILE A 396 7.15 -37.52 -5.70
C ILE A 396 7.14 -36.46 -6.82
N ARG A 397 6.95 -35.18 -6.47
CA ARG A 397 6.81 -34.12 -7.47
C ARG A 397 8.08 -33.93 -8.30
N TYR A 398 9.24 -33.95 -7.68
CA TYR A 398 10.50 -33.66 -8.36
C TYR A 398 11.17 -34.88 -8.98
N PHE A 399 11.03 -36.07 -8.40
CA PHE A 399 11.69 -37.29 -8.90
C PHE A 399 10.77 -38.20 -9.72
N VAL A 400 9.46 -38.02 -9.66
CA VAL A 400 8.50 -38.83 -10.43
C VAL A 400 7.70 -37.97 -11.41
N ILE A 401 6.92 -37.00 -10.92
CA ILE A 401 6.01 -36.21 -11.77
C ILE A 401 6.80 -35.34 -12.76
N PHE A 402 7.80 -34.60 -12.28
CA PHE A 402 8.57 -33.68 -13.13
C PHE A 402 9.32 -34.38 -14.29
N PRO A 403 10.06 -35.48 -14.10
CA PRO A 403 10.71 -36.18 -15.22
C PRO A 403 9.72 -36.74 -16.24
N ILE A 404 8.56 -37.25 -15.78
CA ILE A 404 7.49 -37.72 -16.66
C ILE A 404 6.95 -36.56 -17.50
N ASN A 405 6.59 -35.45 -16.84
CA ASN A 405 6.07 -34.25 -17.48
C ASN A 405 7.07 -33.65 -18.49
N LEU A 406 8.36 -33.60 -18.13
CA LEU A 406 9.43 -33.14 -19.03
C LEU A 406 9.57 -34.04 -20.26
N THR A 407 9.48 -35.36 -20.08
CA THR A 407 9.53 -36.32 -21.19
C THR A 407 8.33 -36.14 -22.13
N ILE A 408 7.13 -35.98 -21.56
CA ILE A 408 5.90 -35.69 -22.34
C ILE A 408 6.05 -34.38 -23.10
N LEU A 409 6.59 -33.32 -22.47
CA LEU A 409 6.82 -32.03 -23.13
C LEU A 409 7.75 -32.16 -24.35
N VAL A 410 8.88 -32.86 -24.19
CA VAL A 410 9.85 -33.06 -25.28
C VAL A 410 9.21 -33.84 -26.43
N ILE A 411 8.47 -34.91 -26.13
CA ILE A 411 7.73 -35.68 -27.14
C ILE A 411 6.68 -34.81 -27.84
N ALA A 412 5.90 -34.04 -27.07
CA ALA A 412 4.86 -33.18 -27.61
C ALA A 412 5.42 -32.10 -28.55
N LEU A 413 6.52 -31.45 -28.17
CA LEU A 413 7.21 -30.47 -29.00
C LEU A 413 7.77 -31.10 -30.27
N PHE A 414 8.35 -32.31 -30.17
CA PHE A 414 8.82 -33.05 -31.33
C PHE A 414 7.68 -33.38 -32.31
N ILE A 415 6.55 -33.90 -31.80
CA ILE A 415 5.36 -34.19 -32.61
C ILE A 415 4.85 -32.92 -33.27
N LEU A 416 4.77 -31.80 -32.55
CA LEU A 416 4.32 -30.52 -33.10
C LEU A 416 5.20 -30.04 -34.26
N ILE A 417 6.52 -30.08 -34.09
CA ILE A 417 7.48 -29.67 -35.12
C ILE A 417 7.43 -30.61 -36.32
N ALA A 418 7.42 -31.93 -36.08
CA ALA A 418 7.33 -32.94 -37.13
C ALA A 418 6.04 -32.81 -37.94
N THR A 419 4.90 -32.60 -37.27
CA THR A 419 3.61 -32.34 -37.91
C THR A 419 3.66 -31.07 -38.76
N GLY A 420 4.18 -29.97 -38.20
CA GLY A 420 4.30 -28.70 -38.93
C GLY A 420 5.21 -28.79 -40.17
N CYS A 421 6.19 -29.68 -40.18
CA CYS A 421 7.03 -29.94 -41.35
C CYS A 421 6.39 -30.91 -42.35
N THR A 422 5.60 -31.89 -41.90
CA THR A 422 4.95 -32.85 -42.80
C THR A 422 3.72 -32.27 -43.49
N ILE A 423 2.98 -31.38 -42.83
CA ILE A 423 1.77 -30.76 -43.38
C ILE A 423 2.06 -29.93 -44.65
N THR A 424 3.29 -29.41 -44.79
CA THR A 424 3.68 -28.59 -45.95
C THR A 424 3.79 -29.39 -47.24
N PHE A 425 3.83 -30.73 -47.17
CA PHE A 425 3.82 -31.59 -48.37
C PHE A 425 2.43 -31.82 -48.95
N ILE A 426 1.36 -31.50 -48.19
CA ILE A 426 -0.02 -31.67 -48.64
C ILE A 426 -0.40 -30.47 -49.53
N ARG A 427 -0.64 -30.73 -50.82
CA ARG A 427 -1.00 -29.70 -51.81
C ARG A 427 -2.48 -29.29 -51.79
N ASP A 428 -3.36 -30.17 -51.31
CA ASP A 428 -4.80 -29.93 -51.21
C ASP A 428 -5.10 -29.11 -49.95
N GLU A 429 -5.50 -27.85 -50.11
CA GLU A 429 -5.73 -26.91 -49.00
C GLU A 429 -6.90 -27.33 -48.09
N GLU A 430 -7.92 -28.03 -48.59
CA GLU A 430 -9.03 -28.48 -47.74
C GLU A 430 -8.61 -29.66 -46.86
N LYS A 431 -7.94 -30.66 -47.46
CA LYS A 431 -7.41 -31.81 -46.72
C LYS A 431 -6.33 -31.38 -45.73
N LYS A 432 -5.43 -30.48 -46.15
CA LYS A 432 -4.41 -29.87 -45.29
C LYS A 432 -5.03 -29.23 -44.05
N ARG A 433 -6.09 -28.41 -44.20
CA ARG A 433 -6.79 -27.81 -43.06
C ARG A 433 -7.43 -28.83 -42.13
N LYS A 434 -8.11 -29.85 -42.65
CA LYS A 434 -8.74 -30.90 -41.83
C LYS A 434 -7.72 -31.72 -41.04
N ILE A 435 -6.63 -32.11 -41.69
CA ILE A 435 -5.52 -32.85 -41.05
C ILE A 435 -4.83 -31.96 -40.02
N SER A 436 -4.54 -30.69 -40.37
CA SER A 436 -3.89 -29.74 -39.47
C SER A 436 -4.68 -29.56 -38.19
N ARG A 437 -5.99 -29.28 -38.28
CA ARG A 437 -6.88 -29.17 -37.10
C ARG A 437 -6.85 -30.42 -36.23
N SER A 438 -6.94 -31.60 -36.85
CA SER A 438 -6.93 -32.88 -36.11
C SER A 438 -5.59 -33.09 -35.38
N MET A 439 -4.48 -32.79 -36.04
CA MET A 439 -3.15 -32.93 -35.46
C MET A 439 -2.86 -31.87 -34.39
N SER A 440 -3.30 -30.62 -34.61
CA SER A 440 -3.22 -29.53 -33.62
C SER A 440 -3.93 -29.93 -32.33
N LEU A 441 -5.16 -30.47 -32.39
CA LEU A 441 -5.88 -30.97 -31.21
C LEU A 441 -5.09 -32.06 -30.45
N VAL A 442 -4.53 -33.04 -31.17
CA VAL A 442 -3.71 -34.09 -30.56
C VAL A 442 -2.47 -33.50 -29.89
N CYS A 443 -1.77 -32.59 -30.57
CA CYS A 443 -0.58 -31.92 -30.04
C CYS A 443 -0.91 -31.13 -28.77
N TYR A 444 -1.98 -30.32 -28.78
CA TYR A 444 -2.38 -29.51 -27.63
C TYR A 444 -2.78 -30.39 -26.44
N ARG A 445 -3.49 -31.50 -26.68
CA ARG A 445 -3.83 -32.46 -25.61
C ARG A 445 -2.59 -33.04 -24.96
N ILE A 446 -1.59 -33.46 -25.74
CA ILE A 446 -0.33 -34.01 -25.20
C ILE A 446 0.46 -32.90 -24.48
N LEU A 447 0.52 -31.69 -25.04
CA LEU A 447 1.18 -30.54 -24.40
C LEU A 447 0.54 -30.22 -23.04
N LEU A 448 -0.78 -30.28 -22.91
CA LEU A 448 -1.46 -30.05 -21.64
C LEU A 448 -1.14 -31.15 -20.61
N GLN A 449 -0.97 -32.39 -21.06
CA GLN A 449 -0.53 -33.48 -20.19
C GLN A 449 0.89 -33.27 -19.62
N ALA A 450 1.75 -32.51 -20.30
CA ALA A 450 3.04 -32.12 -19.73
C ALA A 450 2.90 -31.25 -18.47
N CYS A 451 1.74 -30.64 -18.21
CA CYS A 451 1.44 -29.93 -16.97
C CYS A 451 0.50 -30.73 -16.04
N SER A 452 0.35 -32.04 -16.28
CA SER A 452 -0.60 -32.90 -15.57
C SER A 452 -2.02 -32.32 -15.58
N GLY A 453 -2.44 -31.80 -16.74
CA GLY A 453 -3.71 -31.09 -16.89
C GLY A 453 -4.93 -32.01 -16.95
N VAL A 454 -5.92 -31.72 -16.13
CA VAL A 454 -7.23 -32.38 -16.08
C VAL A 454 -8.30 -31.32 -16.27
N VAL A 455 -9.03 -31.41 -17.39
CA VAL A 455 -9.99 -30.38 -17.79
C VAL A 455 -11.38 -30.99 -17.99
N THR A 456 -12.36 -30.39 -17.33
CA THR A 456 -13.77 -30.75 -17.52
C THR A 456 -14.44 -29.69 -18.38
N PHE A 457 -14.94 -30.09 -19.55
CA PHE A 457 -15.60 -29.18 -20.49
C PHE A 457 -17.11 -29.28 -20.39
N HIS A 458 -17.77 -28.16 -20.14
CA HIS A 458 -19.21 -28.03 -20.02
C HIS A 458 -19.79 -27.29 -21.23
N ASN A 459 -20.98 -27.70 -21.69
CA ASN A 459 -21.73 -27.04 -22.76
C ASN A 459 -20.99 -26.90 -24.11
N ARG A 460 -20.24 -27.94 -24.52
CA ARG A 460 -19.41 -27.94 -25.75
C ARG A 460 -20.12 -27.51 -27.04
N HIS A 461 -21.45 -27.63 -27.11
CA HIS A 461 -22.24 -27.15 -28.25
C HIS A 461 -22.10 -25.64 -28.51
N ASN A 462 -21.72 -24.86 -27.50
CA ASN A 462 -21.46 -23.42 -27.58
C ASN A 462 -19.99 -23.09 -27.91
N SER A 463 -19.16 -24.06 -28.29
CA SER A 463 -17.78 -23.80 -28.69
C SER A 463 -17.69 -22.81 -29.85
N ALA A 464 -16.65 -21.99 -29.86
CA ALA A 464 -16.43 -20.99 -30.90
C ALA A 464 -16.34 -21.59 -32.31
N LYS A 465 -16.97 -20.91 -33.27
CA LYS A 465 -17.04 -21.32 -34.68
C LYS A 465 -16.26 -20.34 -35.57
N PRO A 466 -15.81 -20.76 -36.77
CA PRO A 466 -15.17 -19.88 -37.74
C PRO A 466 -15.94 -18.58 -38.00
N GLY A 467 -15.23 -17.46 -38.03
CA GLY A 467 -15.81 -16.11 -38.12
C GLY A 467 -16.33 -15.54 -36.79
N GLY A 468 -15.99 -16.16 -35.65
CA GLY A 468 -16.26 -15.64 -34.32
C GLY A 468 -14.99 -15.38 -33.50
N ILE A 469 -15.15 -14.63 -32.41
CA ILE A 469 -14.08 -14.38 -31.43
C ILE A 469 -14.43 -15.08 -30.12
N CYS A 470 -13.56 -15.96 -29.66
CA CYS A 470 -13.62 -16.60 -28.36
C CYS A 470 -12.98 -15.68 -27.31
N VAL A 471 -13.72 -15.39 -26.24
CA VAL A 471 -13.28 -14.52 -25.15
C VAL A 471 -13.33 -15.29 -23.83
N ALA A 472 -12.25 -15.25 -23.06
CA ALA A 472 -12.17 -15.92 -21.76
C ALA A 472 -11.49 -15.04 -20.69
N ASN A 473 -11.76 -15.34 -19.41
CA ASN A 473 -10.99 -14.80 -18.28
C ASN A 473 -9.56 -15.36 -18.30
N HIS A 474 -8.59 -14.62 -17.75
CA HIS A 474 -7.17 -14.92 -17.94
C HIS A 474 -6.40 -15.10 -16.62
N THR A 475 -6.15 -16.35 -16.26
CA THR A 475 -5.31 -16.72 -15.12
C THR A 475 -3.84 -16.90 -15.48
N SER A 476 -3.57 -17.38 -16.70
CA SER A 476 -2.23 -17.76 -17.11
C SER A 476 -2.08 -17.93 -18.64
N PRO A 477 -0.86 -17.93 -19.19
CA PRO A 477 -0.67 -18.25 -20.61
C PRO A 477 -1.10 -19.68 -20.98
N ILE A 478 -1.16 -20.60 -20.00
CA ILE A 478 -1.62 -21.98 -20.21
C ILE A 478 -3.12 -22.04 -20.50
N ASP A 479 -3.89 -21.00 -20.18
CA ASP A 479 -5.33 -20.93 -20.50
C ASP A 479 -5.58 -21.13 -22.01
N ALA A 480 -4.69 -20.58 -22.85
CA ALA A 480 -4.76 -20.76 -24.30
C ALA A 480 -4.64 -22.25 -24.68
N LEU A 481 -3.75 -22.97 -24.01
CA LEU A 481 -3.55 -24.41 -24.21
C LEU A 481 -4.72 -25.22 -23.67
N VAL A 482 -5.27 -24.86 -22.51
CA VAL A 482 -6.46 -25.49 -21.91
C VAL A 482 -7.64 -25.47 -22.88
N LEU A 483 -7.93 -24.31 -23.47
CA LEU A 483 -8.99 -24.19 -24.46
C LEU A 483 -8.66 -24.92 -25.77
N ALA A 484 -7.41 -24.85 -26.20
CA ALA A 484 -6.95 -25.47 -27.45
C ALA A 484 -6.99 -27.01 -27.44
N CYS A 485 -7.18 -27.64 -26.28
CA CYS A 485 -7.33 -29.10 -26.17
C CYS A 485 -8.69 -29.63 -26.63
N ASP A 486 -9.74 -28.79 -26.63
CA ASP A 486 -11.09 -29.18 -27.06
C ASP A 486 -11.46 -28.60 -28.43
N ASN A 487 -11.01 -27.39 -28.74
CA ASN A 487 -11.27 -26.71 -30.01
C ASN A 487 -10.03 -26.01 -30.56
N CYS A 488 -9.91 -25.84 -31.88
CA CYS A 488 -8.77 -25.15 -32.49
C CYS A 488 -9.03 -23.63 -32.58
N TYR A 489 -8.01 -22.84 -32.22
CA TYR A 489 -8.10 -21.38 -32.24
C TYR A 489 -6.92 -20.75 -32.99
N ALA A 490 -7.19 -19.63 -33.65
CA ALA A 490 -6.14 -18.70 -34.06
C ALA A 490 -5.68 -17.91 -32.83
N PHE A 491 -4.37 -17.89 -32.59
CA PHE A 491 -3.79 -17.20 -31.45
C PHE A 491 -3.34 -15.81 -31.89
N VAL A 492 -3.47 -14.86 -30.98
CA VAL A 492 -3.03 -13.48 -31.18
C VAL A 492 -1.93 -13.16 -30.19
N GLY A 493 -0.80 -12.64 -30.65
CA GLY A 493 0.27 -12.23 -29.75
C GLY A 493 1.42 -11.51 -30.43
N GLN A 494 2.47 -11.27 -29.65
CA GLN A 494 3.69 -10.64 -30.14
C GLN A 494 4.68 -11.70 -30.66
N ARG A 495 5.35 -11.40 -31.77
CA ARG A 495 6.39 -12.26 -32.33
C ARG A 495 7.61 -12.30 -31.39
N GLN A 496 8.06 -13.51 -31.09
CA GLN A 496 9.20 -13.75 -30.19
C GLN A 496 10.41 -14.27 -30.97
N GLY A 497 11.61 -14.01 -30.46
CA GLY A 497 12.85 -14.57 -30.99
C GLY A 497 13.22 -15.93 -30.39
N GLY A 498 14.37 -16.48 -30.80
CA GLY A 498 14.95 -17.69 -30.22
C GLY A 498 14.08 -18.94 -30.37
N PHE A 499 14.11 -19.81 -29.36
CA PHE A 499 13.37 -21.07 -29.37
C PHE A 499 11.84 -20.89 -29.43
N LEU A 500 11.30 -19.90 -28.73
CA LEU A 500 9.86 -19.58 -28.79
C LEU A 500 9.44 -19.11 -30.19
N GLY A 501 10.28 -18.31 -30.85
CA GLY A 501 10.06 -17.92 -32.25
C GLY A 501 10.05 -19.11 -33.21
N PHE A 502 10.92 -20.10 -32.99
CA PHE A 502 10.92 -21.33 -33.77
C PHE A 502 9.63 -22.15 -33.59
N ILE A 503 9.11 -22.25 -32.36
CA ILE A 503 7.81 -22.87 -32.09
C ILE A 503 6.68 -22.08 -32.75
N GLN A 504 6.65 -20.75 -32.63
CA GLN A 504 5.65 -19.90 -33.29
C GLN A 504 5.64 -20.08 -34.81
N ASN A 505 6.81 -20.14 -35.44
CA ASN A 505 6.93 -20.39 -36.87
C ASN A 505 6.47 -21.80 -37.27
N SER A 506 6.62 -22.79 -36.38
CA SER A 506 6.09 -24.14 -36.62
C SER A 506 4.57 -24.19 -36.52
N LEU A 507 3.99 -23.47 -35.54
CA LEU A 507 2.54 -23.29 -35.40
C LEU A 507 1.92 -22.57 -36.60
N LEU A 508 2.59 -21.53 -37.13
CA LEU A 508 2.14 -20.81 -38.34
C LEU A 508 2.01 -21.69 -39.59
N LYS A 509 2.72 -22.82 -39.64
CA LYS A 509 2.59 -23.79 -40.75
C LYS A 509 1.32 -24.63 -40.64
N LEU A 510 0.81 -24.80 -39.43
CA LEU A 510 -0.40 -25.57 -39.14
C LEU A 510 -1.65 -24.71 -39.34
N ASP A 511 -1.69 -23.54 -38.73
CA ASP A 511 -2.87 -22.69 -38.69
C ASP A 511 -2.50 -21.20 -38.84
N ALA A 512 -3.46 -20.41 -39.32
CA ALA A 512 -3.30 -18.97 -39.56
C ALA A 512 -3.35 -18.16 -38.25
N HIS A 513 -2.34 -18.31 -37.39
CA HIS A 513 -2.18 -17.49 -36.19
C HIS A 513 -1.74 -16.06 -36.54
N ILE A 514 -2.08 -15.10 -35.68
CA ILE A 514 -1.84 -13.67 -35.89
C ILE A 514 -0.74 -13.21 -34.93
N TRP A 515 0.46 -12.97 -35.45
CA TRP A 515 1.59 -12.45 -34.67
C TRP A 515 1.94 -11.04 -35.13
N PHE A 516 2.11 -10.14 -34.18
CA PHE A 516 2.50 -8.74 -34.42
C PHE A 516 3.96 -8.51 -34.05
N ASP A 517 4.67 -7.71 -34.85
CA ASP A 517 5.97 -7.18 -34.47
C ASP A 517 5.83 -6.11 -33.38
N ARG A 518 6.92 -5.81 -32.66
CA ARG A 518 6.87 -4.90 -31.50
C ARG A 518 6.28 -3.52 -31.85
N GLU A 519 6.60 -3.02 -33.03
CA GLU A 519 6.17 -1.71 -33.53
C GLU A 519 4.74 -1.76 -34.05
N GLU A 520 4.40 -2.75 -34.89
CA GLU A 520 3.04 -2.93 -35.43
C GLU A 520 1.98 -3.16 -34.35
N GLY A 521 2.33 -3.90 -33.28
CA GLY A 521 1.40 -4.19 -32.18
C GLY A 521 0.98 -2.96 -31.38
N SER A 522 1.70 -1.84 -31.53
CA SER A 522 1.36 -0.57 -30.90
C SER A 522 0.30 0.22 -31.71
N ASP A 523 0.17 -0.03 -33.01
CA ASP A 523 -0.82 0.59 -33.87
C ASP A 523 -2.17 -0.11 -33.73
N LYS A 524 -3.03 0.50 -32.92
CA LYS A 524 -4.38 0.00 -32.64
C LYS A 524 -5.23 -0.17 -33.90
N LEU A 525 -5.04 0.68 -34.91
CA LEU A 525 -5.88 0.69 -36.11
C LEU A 525 -5.49 -0.46 -37.03
N LEU A 526 -4.19 -0.68 -37.21
CA LEU A 526 -3.63 -1.82 -37.95
C LEU A 526 -4.04 -3.16 -37.32
N VAL A 527 -3.87 -3.29 -35.99
CA VAL A 527 -4.27 -4.49 -35.24
C VAL A 527 -5.76 -4.78 -35.44
N ARG A 528 -6.61 -3.76 -35.31
CA ARG A 528 -8.06 -3.90 -35.49
C ARG A 528 -8.42 -4.37 -36.91
N ASN A 529 -7.79 -3.81 -37.93
CA ASN A 529 -8.06 -4.17 -39.32
C ASN A 529 -7.67 -5.62 -39.63
N ARG A 530 -6.47 -6.07 -39.20
CA ARG A 530 -6.06 -7.48 -39.39
C ARG A 530 -6.98 -8.47 -38.69
N LEU A 531 -7.42 -8.15 -37.46
CA LEU A 531 -8.38 -8.98 -36.75
C LEU A 531 -9.72 -9.05 -37.51
N ARG A 532 -10.18 -7.93 -38.10
CA ARG A 532 -11.42 -7.88 -38.87
C ARG A 532 -11.34 -8.72 -40.14
N GLU A 533 -10.26 -8.58 -40.90
CA GLU A 533 -10.00 -9.38 -42.10
C GLU A 533 -9.96 -10.89 -41.80
N HIS A 534 -9.41 -11.27 -40.64
CA HIS A 534 -9.39 -12.67 -40.21
C HIS A 534 -10.79 -13.18 -39.84
N VAL A 535 -11.59 -12.38 -39.13
CA VAL A 535 -12.97 -12.75 -38.74
C VAL A 535 -13.88 -12.86 -39.97
N GLN A 536 -13.69 -12.03 -40.99
CA GLN A 536 -14.47 -12.10 -42.23
C GLN A 536 -14.19 -13.35 -43.07
N ASP A 537 -13.03 -13.98 -42.88
CA ASP A 537 -12.66 -15.23 -43.56
C ASP A 537 -13.14 -16.45 -42.76
N HIS A 538 -14.32 -16.96 -43.09
CA HIS A 538 -14.92 -18.14 -42.47
C HIS A 538 -14.16 -19.46 -42.73
N SER A 539 -13.11 -19.46 -43.56
CA SER A 539 -12.24 -20.63 -43.72
C SER A 539 -11.22 -20.77 -42.59
N LYS A 540 -10.92 -19.67 -41.88
CA LYS A 540 -9.93 -19.60 -40.80
C LYS A 540 -10.53 -20.02 -39.46
N LEU A 541 -9.65 -20.29 -38.50
CA LEU A 541 -10.06 -20.65 -37.13
C LEU A 541 -10.64 -19.44 -36.39
N PRO A 542 -11.58 -19.66 -35.44
CA PRO A 542 -12.01 -18.61 -34.53
C PRO A 542 -10.81 -18.02 -33.77
N ILE A 543 -10.84 -16.72 -33.52
CA ILE A 543 -9.76 -16.04 -32.79
C ILE A 543 -9.96 -16.25 -31.30
N LEU A 544 -8.89 -16.58 -30.56
CA LEU A 544 -8.92 -16.59 -29.09
C LEU A 544 -8.27 -15.32 -28.54
N ILE A 545 -9.02 -14.59 -27.70
CA ILE A 545 -8.54 -13.37 -27.04
C ILE A 545 -8.85 -13.38 -25.55
N PHE A 546 -7.89 -12.91 -24.75
CA PHE A 546 -8.02 -12.65 -23.33
C PHE A 546 -8.08 -11.12 -23.10
N PRO A 547 -9.28 -10.51 -23.06
CA PRO A 547 -9.44 -9.06 -23.10
C PRO A 547 -9.03 -8.33 -21.82
N GLU A 548 -8.73 -9.06 -20.73
CA GLU A 548 -8.15 -8.52 -19.49
C GLU A 548 -6.76 -7.91 -19.73
N GLY A 549 -6.03 -8.39 -20.75
CA GLY A 549 -4.70 -7.88 -21.12
C GLY A 549 -3.58 -8.18 -20.10
N THR A 550 -3.89 -8.88 -19.02
CA THR A 550 -2.94 -9.35 -18.01
C THR A 550 -3.48 -10.63 -17.37
N CYS A 551 -2.59 -11.42 -16.77
CA CYS A 551 -3.02 -12.56 -15.96
C CYS A 551 -3.42 -12.07 -14.55
N ILE A 552 -4.58 -12.51 -14.07
CA ILE A 552 -5.11 -12.26 -12.72
C ILE A 552 -5.28 -13.57 -11.98
N ASN A 553 -5.30 -13.56 -10.66
CA ASN A 553 -5.54 -14.79 -9.92
C ASN A 553 -6.96 -15.33 -10.17
N ASN A 554 -7.15 -16.61 -9.86
CA ASN A 554 -8.35 -17.37 -10.17
C ASN A 554 -9.59 -17.01 -9.28
N THR A 555 -9.71 -15.75 -8.83
CA THR A 555 -10.77 -15.29 -7.92
C THR A 555 -11.69 -14.22 -8.52
N SER A 556 -11.22 -13.50 -9.54
CA SER A 556 -11.94 -12.36 -10.13
C SER A 556 -11.71 -12.24 -11.62
N VAL A 557 -12.57 -11.47 -12.29
CA VAL A 557 -12.45 -11.06 -13.69
C VAL A 557 -12.30 -9.55 -13.74
N MET A 558 -11.21 -9.06 -14.35
CA MET A 558 -10.94 -7.63 -14.49
C MET A 558 -11.73 -7.01 -15.65
N MET A 559 -11.67 -5.69 -15.77
CA MET A 559 -12.27 -4.97 -16.89
C MET A 559 -11.77 -5.49 -18.24
N PHE A 560 -12.70 -5.74 -19.14
CA PHE A 560 -12.39 -6.16 -20.51
C PHE A 560 -12.13 -4.95 -21.41
N ARG A 561 -11.05 -5.02 -22.19
CA ARG A 561 -10.70 -3.97 -23.15
C ARG A 561 -11.65 -3.98 -24.36
N LYS A 562 -12.16 -2.79 -24.73
CA LYS A 562 -13.12 -2.62 -25.83
C LYS A 562 -12.64 -3.11 -27.20
N GLY A 563 -11.34 -3.14 -27.45
CA GLY A 563 -10.77 -3.38 -28.79
C GLY A 563 -11.22 -4.71 -29.42
N SER A 564 -11.39 -5.76 -28.62
CA SER A 564 -11.84 -7.07 -29.11
C SER A 564 -13.34 -7.12 -29.47
N PHE A 565 -14.12 -6.20 -28.91
CA PHE A 565 -15.58 -6.12 -29.05
C PHE A 565 -16.01 -5.15 -30.17
N GLU A 566 -15.05 -4.45 -30.78
CA GLU A 566 -15.28 -3.61 -31.97
C GLU A 566 -15.11 -4.37 -33.29
N VAL A 567 -14.47 -5.55 -33.26
CA VAL A 567 -14.01 -6.25 -34.48
C VAL A 567 -15.00 -7.30 -34.98
N GLY A 568 -15.57 -8.10 -34.07
CA GLY A 568 -16.41 -9.25 -34.42
C GLY A 568 -17.85 -9.06 -33.97
N ASP A 569 -18.79 -9.49 -34.82
CA ASP A 569 -20.23 -9.40 -34.54
C ASP A 569 -20.69 -10.43 -33.50
N VAL A 570 -20.02 -11.60 -33.45
CA VAL A 570 -20.34 -12.71 -32.56
C VAL A 570 -19.17 -13.01 -31.63
N ILE A 571 -19.40 -12.85 -30.32
CA ILE A 571 -18.47 -13.23 -29.26
C ILE A 571 -18.92 -14.56 -28.65
N TYR A 572 -17.99 -15.48 -28.46
CA TYR A 572 -18.17 -16.76 -27.78
C TYR A 572 -17.52 -16.68 -26.40
N PRO A 573 -18.29 -16.41 -25.33
CA PRO A 573 -17.73 -16.27 -24.00
C PRO A 573 -17.40 -17.65 -23.40
N VAL A 574 -16.28 -17.72 -22.68
CA VAL A 574 -15.84 -18.93 -21.99
C VAL A 574 -15.37 -18.57 -20.59
N ALA A 575 -15.87 -19.30 -19.59
CA ALA A 575 -15.38 -19.19 -18.23
C ALA A 575 -14.42 -20.34 -17.92
N ILE A 576 -13.26 -20.03 -17.36
CA ILE A 576 -12.25 -20.98 -16.89
C ILE A 576 -12.13 -20.81 -15.38
N LYS A 577 -12.25 -21.91 -14.63
CA LYS A 577 -12.01 -21.92 -13.18
C LYS A 577 -11.03 -23.03 -12.82
N TYR A 578 -9.91 -22.64 -12.24
CA TYR A 578 -8.92 -23.59 -11.73
C TYR A 578 -9.28 -24.06 -10.31
N ASP A 579 -8.89 -25.29 -9.98
CA ASP A 579 -8.92 -25.79 -8.61
C ASP A 579 -7.54 -25.63 -7.97
N ALA A 580 -7.40 -24.55 -7.20
CA ALA A 580 -6.15 -24.17 -6.55
C ALA A 580 -5.68 -25.20 -5.49
N ARG A 581 -6.53 -26.17 -5.10
CA ARG A 581 -6.15 -27.28 -4.19
C ARG A 581 -5.10 -28.21 -4.80
N PHE A 582 -5.03 -28.32 -6.13
CA PHE A 582 -4.05 -29.18 -6.82
C PHE A 582 -2.83 -28.41 -7.33
N GLY A 583 -3.02 -27.15 -7.70
CA GLY A 583 -1.94 -26.29 -8.16
C GLY A 583 -2.44 -24.87 -8.40
N ASP A 584 -1.58 -23.88 -8.14
CA ASP A 584 -1.87 -22.50 -8.48
C ASP A 584 -1.43 -22.22 -9.92
N ALA A 585 -2.40 -21.99 -10.81
CA ALA A 585 -2.17 -21.69 -12.21
C ALA A 585 -1.70 -20.24 -12.43
N PHE A 586 -1.87 -19.35 -11.46
CA PHE A 586 -1.65 -17.92 -11.63
C PHE A 586 -0.20 -17.59 -12.04
N TRP A 587 -0.05 -16.78 -13.09
CA TRP A 587 1.25 -16.27 -13.51
C TRP A 587 1.40 -14.77 -13.30
N ASN A 588 2.47 -14.39 -12.59
CA ASN A 588 2.89 -13.00 -12.48
C ASN A 588 4.20 -12.76 -13.23
N SER A 589 4.07 -12.26 -14.47
CA SER A 589 5.19 -11.93 -15.35
C SER A 589 6.19 -10.92 -14.77
N SER A 590 5.77 -10.10 -13.79
CA SER A 590 6.66 -9.11 -13.15
C SER A 590 7.54 -9.73 -12.07
N LYS A 591 7.20 -10.93 -11.59
CA LYS A 591 7.92 -11.64 -10.51
C LYS A 591 8.65 -12.89 -10.99
N VAL A 592 8.06 -13.62 -11.94
CA VAL A 592 8.50 -14.96 -12.35
C VAL A 592 8.60 -15.05 -13.87
N SER A 593 9.72 -15.56 -14.37
CA SER A 593 9.92 -15.75 -15.82
C SER A 593 8.99 -16.85 -16.36
N TYR A 594 8.71 -16.84 -17.66
CA TYR A 594 7.84 -17.88 -18.26
C TYR A 594 8.42 -19.30 -18.12
N PHE A 595 9.75 -19.43 -18.24
CA PHE A 595 10.44 -20.71 -18.06
C PHE A 595 10.31 -21.22 -16.62
N GLU A 596 10.57 -20.35 -15.65
CA GLU A 596 10.41 -20.69 -14.23
C GLU A 596 8.96 -21.06 -13.90
N TYR A 597 8.00 -20.35 -14.48
CA TYR A 597 6.58 -20.68 -14.36
C TYR A 597 6.24 -22.06 -14.93
N LEU A 598 6.74 -22.42 -16.12
CA LEU A 598 6.53 -23.76 -16.67
C LEU A 598 7.12 -24.85 -15.78
N MET A 599 8.31 -24.62 -15.21
CA MET A 599 8.91 -25.54 -14.23
C MET A 599 8.05 -25.66 -12.97
N MET A 600 7.47 -24.57 -12.50
CA MET A 600 6.51 -24.59 -11.38
C MET A 600 5.26 -25.40 -11.72
N MET A 601 4.75 -25.30 -12.95
CA MET A 601 3.56 -26.04 -13.39
C MET A 601 3.84 -27.52 -13.50
N MET A 602 4.95 -27.92 -14.13
CA MET A 602 5.38 -29.31 -14.26
C MET A 602 5.72 -29.99 -12.92
N THR A 603 5.99 -29.21 -11.87
CA THR A 603 6.25 -29.69 -10.49
C THR A 603 5.04 -29.53 -9.56
N SER A 604 3.88 -29.13 -10.08
CA SER A 604 2.60 -29.12 -9.35
C SER A 604 2.05 -30.54 -9.19
N TRP A 605 1.01 -30.73 -8.38
CA TRP A 605 0.31 -32.02 -8.34
C TRP A 605 -0.48 -32.28 -9.62
N ALA A 606 -1.29 -31.30 -10.02
CA ALA A 606 -2.04 -31.32 -11.26
C ALA A 606 -2.55 -29.91 -11.57
N LEU A 607 -2.83 -29.65 -12.85
CA LEU A 607 -3.57 -28.47 -13.30
C LEU A 607 -5.02 -28.88 -13.53
N VAL A 608 -5.87 -28.72 -12.52
CA VAL A 608 -7.29 -29.12 -12.57
C VAL A 608 -8.13 -27.88 -12.84
N CYS A 609 -8.99 -27.91 -13.86
CA CYS A 609 -9.91 -26.81 -14.14
C CYS A 609 -11.22 -27.25 -14.82
N ASP A 610 -12.22 -26.41 -14.67
CA ASP A 610 -13.49 -26.49 -15.35
C ASP A 610 -13.59 -25.36 -16.39
N VAL A 611 -14.10 -25.71 -17.58
CA VAL A 611 -14.29 -24.80 -18.71
C VAL A 611 -15.76 -24.82 -19.10
N TRP A 612 -16.44 -23.67 -19.00
CA TRP A 612 -17.83 -23.50 -19.43
C TRP A 612 -17.92 -22.69 -20.70
N TYR A 613 -18.39 -23.31 -21.78
CA TYR A 613 -18.76 -22.61 -23.00
C TYR A 613 -20.14 -21.97 -22.85
N LEU A 614 -20.20 -20.63 -22.87
CA LEU A 614 -21.46 -19.90 -22.76
C LEU A 614 -22.09 -19.68 -24.14
N PRO A 615 -23.42 -19.49 -24.22
CA PRO A 615 -24.10 -19.17 -25.47
C PRO A 615 -23.46 -17.96 -26.17
N PRO A 616 -23.36 -17.97 -27.52
CA PRO A 616 -22.79 -16.87 -28.27
C PRO A 616 -23.58 -15.58 -28.01
N MET A 617 -22.85 -14.48 -27.87
CA MET A 617 -23.39 -13.16 -27.59
C MET A 617 -23.10 -12.23 -28.75
N VAL A 618 -24.12 -11.49 -29.18
CA VAL A 618 -24.02 -10.41 -30.17
C VAL A 618 -24.32 -9.08 -29.51
N ARG A 619 -23.78 -8.01 -30.10
CA ARG A 619 -24.04 -6.64 -29.66
C ARG A 619 -25.52 -6.29 -29.90
N GLN A 620 -26.17 -5.67 -28.92
CA GLN A 620 -27.56 -5.24 -29.02
C GLN A 620 -27.67 -3.88 -29.73
N ASP A 621 -28.87 -3.58 -30.25
CA ASP A 621 -29.15 -2.29 -30.89
C ASP A 621 -28.93 -1.13 -29.91
N GLY A 622 -28.05 -0.19 -30.27
CA GLY A 622 -27.69 0.95 -29.42
C GLY A 622 -26.73 0.66 -28.27
N GLU A 623 -26.33 -0.60 -28.04
CA GLU A 623 -25.30 -0.97 -27.05
C GLU A 623 -23.93 -0.49 -27.55
N ASP A 624 -23.09 0.12 -26.72
CA ASP A 624 -21.70 0.45 -27.10
C ASP A 624 -20.75 -0.77 -26.91
N ALA A 625 -19.51 -0.68 -27.41
CA ALA A 625 -18.55 -1.78 -27.29
C ALA A 625 -18.10 -2.05 -25.83
N ILE A 626 -18.16 -1.05 -24.96
CA ILE A 626 -17.76 -1.15 -23.54
C ILE A 626 -18.87 -1.82 -22.74
N ALA A 627 -20.12 -1.42 -22.94
CA ALA A 627 -21.32 -2.03 -22.38
C ALA A 627 -21.42 -3.49 -22.83
N PHE A 628 -21.15 -3.77 -24.11
CA PHE A 628 -21.11 -5.14 -24.60
C PHE A 628 -20.00 -5.97 -23.92
N ALA A 629 -18.79 -5.41 -23.81
CA ALA A 629 -17.69 -6.05 -23.10
C ALA A 629 -18.03 -6.33 -21.63
N SER A 630 -18.69 -5.38 -20.95
CA SER A 630 -19.15 -5.52 -19.57
C SER A 630 -20.19 -6.63 -19.41
N ARG A 631 -21.16 -6.70 -20.33
CA ARG A 631 -22.18 -7.77 -20.33
C ARG A 631 -21.56 -9.15 -20.54
N VAL A 632 -20.58 -9.27 -21.44
CA VAL A 632 -19.83 -10.52 -21.67
C VAL A 632 -18.99 -10.88 -20.44
N LYS A 633 -18.28 -9.92 -19.85
CA LYS A 633 -17.50 -10.07 -18.61
C LYS A 633 -18.38 -10.61 -17.48
N LYS A 634 -19.55 -10.00 -17.26
CA LYS A 634 -20.52 -10.41 -16.24
C LYS A 634 -21.03 -11.84 -16.45
N ALA A 635 -21.27 -12.24 -17.70
CA ALA A 635 -21.67 -13.61 -18.03
C ALA A 635 -20.56 -14.62 -17.67
N ILE A 636 -19.30 -14.32 -18.01
CA ILE A 636 -18.14 -15.14 -17.68
C ILE A 636 -17.92 -15.22 -16.16
N ALA A 637 -17.96 -14.09 -15.47
CA ALA A 637 -17.78 -14.02 -14.02
C ALA A 637 -18.84 -14.85 -13.29
N LYS A 638 -20.10 -14.74 -13.70
CA LYS A 638 -21.22 -15.52 -13.15
C LYS A 638 -21.04 -17.02 -13.37
N ALA A 639 -20.65 -17.44 -14.58
CA ALA A 639 -20.45 -18.87 -14.88
C ALA A 639 -19.25 -19.47 -14.14
N GLY A 640 -18.16 -18.73 -13.99
CA GLY A 640 -16.96 -19.19 -13.27
C GLY A 640 -17.01 -19.03 -11.74
N GLY A 641 -18.07 -18.42 -11.19
CA GLY A 641 -18.12 -18.06 -9.77
C GLY A 641 -16.97 -17.12 -9.37
N LEU A 642 -16.72 -16.11 -10.19
CA LEU A 642 -15.64 -15.13 -10.03
C LEU A 642 -16.23 -13.77 -9.66
N VAL A 643 -15.48 -12.98 -8.88
CA VAL A 643 -15.86 -11.61 -8.54
C VAL A 643 -15.65 -10.70 -9.76
N GLU A 644 -16.68 -9.94 -10.10
CA GLU A 644 -16.58 -8.93 -11.15
C GLU A 644 -15.87 -7.68 -10.62
N LEU A 645 -14.83 -7.22 -11.31
CA LEU A 645 -14.14 -5.98 -10.98
C LEU A 645 -14.27 -4.97 -12.12
N GLU A 646 -14.26 -3.69 -11.75
CA GLU A 646 -14.34 -2.55 -12.68
C GLU A 646 -12.97 -2.03 -13.12
N TRP A 647 -11.90 -2.52 -12.49
CA TRP A 647 -10.53 -2.05 -12.68
C TRP A 647 -9.84 -2.68 -13.90
N ASP A 648 -8.96 -1.90 -14.57
CA ASP A 648 -8.04 -2.42 -15.59
C ASP A 648 -6.86 -3.15 -14.92
N GLY A 649 -6.47 -4.28 -15.51
CA GLY A 649 -5.32 -5.06 -15.11
C GLY A 649 -3.96 -4.34 -15.26
N GLN A 650 -3.89 -3.17 -15.91
CA GLN A 650 -2.67 -2.36 -15.99
C GLN A 650 -2.16 -1.84 -14.66
N LEU A 651 -3.01 -1.75 -13.64
CA LEU A 651 -2.61 -1.40 -12.27
C LEU A 651 -1.56 -2.37 -11.70
N LYS A 652 -1.43 -3.56 -12.28
CA LYS A 652 -0.35 -4.51 -11.97
C LYS A 652 1.06 -3.96 -12.29
N ARG A 653 1.19 -2.99 -13.20
CA ARG A 653 2.47 -2.54 -13.77
C ARG A 653 2.67 -1.03 -13.80
N HIS A 654 1.58 -0.26 -13.94
CA HIS A 654 1.65 1.18 -14.10
C HIS A 654 0.99 1.87 -12.91
N PHE A 655 1.67 2.88 -12.39
CA PHE A 655 1.09 3.82 -11.43
C PHE A 655 0.15 4.79 -12.14
N VAL A 656 -0.63 5.52 -11.35
CA VAL A 656 -1.47 6.62 -11.85
C VAL A 656 -0.59 7.62 -12.61
N LYS A 657 -1.06 8.07 -13.78
CA LYS A 657 -0.34 9.06 -14.60
C LYS A 657 -0.10 10.35 -13.81
N SER A 658 1.09 10.94 -13.95
CA SER A 658 1.44 12.21 -13.29
C SER A 658 0.45 13.33 -13.61
N GLU A 659 0.00 13.43 -14.86
CA GLU A 659 -1.01 14.42 -15.30
C GLU A 659 -2.29 14.41 -14.44
N VAL A 660 -2.75 13.23 -14.02
CA VAL A 660 -3.95 13.10 -13.19
C VAL A 660 -3.66 13.57 -11.76
N ILE A 661 -2.48 13.25 -11.24
CA ILE A 661 -2.02 13.70 -9.93
C ILE A 661 -1.88 15.22 -9.91
N ASP A 662 -1.28 15.80 -10.94
CA ASP A 662 -1.03 17.24 -11.03
C ASP A 662 -2.32 18.03 -11.20
N LYS A 663 -3.30 17.52 -11.96
CA LYS A 663 -4.66 18.11 -12.00
C LYS A 663 -5.34 18.13 -10.64
N GLN A 664 -5.23 17.08 -9.84
CA GLN A 664 -5.80 17.07 -8.49
C GLN A 664 -5.06 18.03 -7.55
N ARG A 665 -3.73 18.12 -7.66
CA ARG A 665 -2.93 19.13 -6.94
C ARG A 665 -3.33 20.55 -7.32
N GLN A 666 -3.58 20.80 -8.60
CA GLN A 666 -4.03 22.09 -9.10
C GLN A 666 -5.39 22.47 -8.50
N LYS A 667 -6.40 21.59 -8.57
CA LYS A 667 -7.71 21.83 -7.96
C LYS A 667 -7.63 22.16 -6.47
N TYR A 668 -6.76 21.46 -5.74
CA TYR A 668 -6.54 21.75 -4.33
C TYR A 668 -5.83 23.10 -4.11
N SER A 669 -4.83 23.41 -4.94
CA SER A 669 -4.15 24.71 -4.93
C SER A 669 -5.14 25.86 -5.16
N GLU A 670 -6.04 25.73 -6.14
CA GLU A 670 -7.08 26.72 -6.42
C GLU A 670 -8.02 26.92 -5.23
N ARG A 671 -8.41 25.85 -4.53
CA ARG A 671 -9.20 25.93 -3.29
C ARG A 671 -8.48 26.74 -2.21
N ILE A 672 -7.20 26.47 -1.97
CA ILE A 672 -6.42 27.20 -0.96
C ILE A 672 -6.27 28.68 -1.32
N MET A 673 -6.06 29.01 -2.60
CA MET A 673 -5.97 30.38 -3.07
C MET A 673 -7.27 31.17 -2.84
N ARG A 674 -8.45 30.52 -2.96
CA ARG A 674 -9.75 31.16 -2.65
C ARG A 674 -9.87 31.57 -1.18
N VAL A 675 -9.36 30.75 -0.25
CA VAL A 675 -9.33 31.11 1.19
C VAL A 675 -8.49 32.38 1.42
N GLN A 676 -7.35 32.46 0.74
CA GLN A 676 -6.37 33.52 0.96
C GLN A 676 -6.86 34.87 0.43
N LEU A 677 -7.61 34.86 -0.67
CA LEU A 677 -8.27 36.06 -1.22
C LEU A 677 -9.34 36.62 -0.28
N ASP A 678 -10.14 35.77 0.38
CA ASP A 678 -11.16 36.23 1.35
C ASP A 678 -10.55 36.81 2.64
N ASP A 679 -9.45 36.23 3.11
CA ASP A 679 -8.68 36.77 4.23
C ASP A 679 -8.11 38.16 3.88
N ASP A 680 -7.55 38.34 2.67
CA ASP A 680 -7.00 39.63 2.22
C ASP A 680 -8.08 40.69 1.96
N VAL A 681 -9.24 40.31 1.42
CA VAL A 681 -10.40 41.20 1.21
C VAL A 681 -11.02 41.62 2.55
N SER A 682 -11.17 40.69 3.49
CA SER A 682 -11.61 41.01 4.86
C SER A 682 -10.62 41.94 5.56
N HIS A 683 -9.32 41.73 5.37
CA HIS A 683 -8.28 42.60 5.94
C HIS A 683 -8.28 44.00 5.32
N MET A 684 -8.53 44.13 4.00
CA MET A 684 -8.70 45.42 3.33
C MET A 684 -9.96 46.17 3.77
N LEU A 685 -11.09 45.47 3.94
CA LEU A 685 -12.33 46.06 4.47
C LEU A 685 -12.17 46.51 5.92
N HIS A 686 -11.41 45.77 6.73
CA HIS A 686 -11.11 46.17 8.10
C HIS A 686 -10.18 47.39 8.17
N CYS A 687 -9.16 47.47 7.32
CA CYS A 687 -8.28 48.64 7.23
C CYS A 687 -9.03 49.90 6.76
N LYS A 688 -9.96 49.77 5.80
CA LYS A 688 -10.80 50.90 5.35
C LYS A 688 -11.70 51.45 6.45
N ASN A 689 -12.27 50.59 7.29
CA ASN A 689 -13.11 51.00 8.41
C ASN A 689 -12.31 51.57 9.60
N SER A 690 -10.99 51.34 9.66
CA SER A 690 -10.10 51.90 10.70
C SER A 690 -9.49 53.26 10.34
N GLU A 691 -9.55 53.69 9.08
CA GLU A 691 -9.13 55.04 8.67
C GLU A 691 -10.26 56.09 8.80
N GLU A 692 -11.47 55.67 9.19
CA GLU A 692 -12.65 56.55 9.37
C GLU A 692 -13.07 56.76 10.84
N TYR A 693 -12.21 56.46 11.83
CA TYR A 693 -12.45 56.76 13.26
C TYR A 693 -11.32 57.49 13.97
#